data_AF-A0A9R1E8D7-F1
#
_entry.id   AF-A0A9R1E8D7-F1
#
_cell.length_a   1.000
_cell.length_b   1.000
_cell.length_c   1.000
_cell.angle_alpha   90.00
_cell.angle_beta   90.00
_cell.angle_gamma   90.00
#
_symmetry.space_group_name_H-M   'P 1'
#
loop_
_entity.id
_entity.type
_entity.pdbx_description
1 polymer ?
#
loop_
_entity_poly.entity_id
_entity_poly.type
_entity_poly.pdbx_seq_one_letter_code
_entity_poly.pdbx_strand_id
1 'polypeptide(L)'
;MVWISQQASRVMHISSTHQPPLTNQMATSNIDSDGKLYELKDQLVLLATLVAMVTYLSGLNQPGGDWKPQEEGGHVTGDPILRDTHNHRYLIFNYCNATAFVSSVVVCLILVMLRRNSKVWTVLLWVVMLLDLVALMCSYGGGASRYALTTIFVMALASPILAYIVYTFIGYLSLTSHPDNIMNPRNTNTGYQEKEKIEVLMLLATFAFTISYASGLNPPGGFWRSTQKQEDGRLLHLAGDPIIHDRGLRRYQAFFMCNTTALVASLLIILLLLDKKLNRTISARFLAVYGLIAVALMGLMGAYAAGASRDTLDTAKVISLSAAVPACVFLQLALNNVFRWEVIKNMRDTFCLWSRKSSSAGDEALADPALKNTCFFAMVLASFAVCITYQAALDPPGGLWQDNLDGHKIGQPVLQTTNPARYWLFFYSNSAVFVTSLLVVMMVQSKFLLTLRTLVASMVLDLIGLVIAYAAGSARDASTSIYFVAMIGLVLVYAVVHIVFFIGGVNENVVAEAEQEKLEDKRQVLLLIVILVAALTYQAGLTPPGGFWPANDEKLGHRAGYPVLVDTYPHRYTAFLYCNAASFMVSVALILLVNHKLYWPALRCKALHVCMAHWWKKGLWSRFATAISRGCATATDRARLKAPPL
;
A
#
# COMPACT_ATOMS: atom_id res chain seq x y z
N MET A 1 1.58 -1.87 7.76
CA MET A 1 2.17 -2.95 8.59
C MET A 1 2.19 -4.32 7.91
N VAL A 2 1.08 -4.81 7.32
CA VAL A 2 0.99 -6.14 6.66
C VAL A 2 1.94 -6.32 5.48
N TRP A 3 2.01 -5.32 4.59
CA TRP A 3 2.92 -5.30 3.44
C TRP A 3 4.40 -5.41 3.83
N ILE A 4 4.78 -4.95 5.04
CA ILE A 4 6.17 -5.02 5.52
C ILE A 4 6.47 -6.33 6.25
N SER A 5 5.51 -6.94 6.94
CA SER A 5 5.66 -8.32 7.42
C SER A 5 5.88 -9.29 6.24
N GLN A 6 5.13 -9.10 5.15
CA GLN A 6 5.21 -9.91 3.93
C GLN A 6 6.52 -9.72 3.14
N GLN A 7 7.06 -8.50 3.11
CA GLN A 7 8.35 -8.23 2.47
C GLN A 7 9.53 -8.60 3.39
N ALA A 8 9.42 -8.44 4.70
CA ALA A 8 10.47 -8.83 5.66
C ALA A 8 10.64 -10.34 5.71
N SER A 9 9.53 -11.10 5.63
CA SER A 9 9.56 -12.56 5.50
C SER A 9 10.20 -13.00 4.17
N ARG A 10 9.94 -12.29 3.08
CA ARG A 10 10.56 -12.55 1.76
C ARG A 10 12.07 -12.30 1.74
N VAL A 11 12.55 -11.20 2.31
CA VAL A 11 13.99 -10.92 2.38
C VAL A 11 14.71 -11.94 3.28
N MET A 12 14.07 -12.41 4.35
CA MET A 12 14.59 -13.53 5.16
C MET A 12 14.64 -14.85 4.39
N HIS A 13 13.69 -15.10 3.48
CA HIS A 13 13.64 -16.33 2.69
C HIS A 13 14.65 -16.34 1.52
N ILE A 14 14.89 -15.18 0.88
CA ILE A 14 15.87 -15.02 -0.21
C ILE A 14 17.31 -15.19 0.31
N SER A 15 17.60 -14.64 1.50
CA SER A 15 18.92 -14.75 2.15
C SER A 15 19.27 -16.20 2.54
N SER A 16 18.29 -17.10 2.71
CA SER A 16 18.56 -18.52 3.02
C SER A 16 18.86 -19.39 1.79
N THR A 17 18.54 -18.92 0.58
CA THR A 17 18.69 -19.70 -0.66
C THR A 17 20.06 -19.61 -1.37
N HIS A 18 21.02 -18.87 -0.80
CA HIS A 18 22.35 -18.64 -1.39
C HIS A 18 23.43 -19.71 -1.08
N GLN A 19 23.07 -20.89 -0.57
CA GLN A 19 24.03 -22.00 -0.46
C GLN A 19 24.09 -22.85 -1.75
N PRO A 20 25.27 -23.08 -2.35
CA PRO A 20 25.39 -23.93 -3.54
C PRO A 20 25.17 -25.41 -3.16
N PRO A 21 24.52 -26.21 -4.02
CA PRO A 21 24.29 -27.63 -3.74
C PRO A 21 25.58 -28.44 -3.90
N LEU A 22 26.01 -29.07 -2.80
CA LEU A 22 26.98 -30.17 -2.82
C LEU A 22 26.37 -31.42 -3.45
N THR A 23 27.21 -32.12 -4.21
CA THR A 23 26.96 -33.19 -5.18
C THR A 23 26.18 -34.43 -4.70
N ASN A 24 25.29 -34.87 -5.61
CA ASN A 24 24.86 -36.23 -5.97
C ASN A 24 24.72 -37.32 -4.90
N GLN A 25 23.46 -37.74 -4.66
CA GLN A 25 23.12 -39.16 -4.59
C GLN A 25 21.77 -39.41 -5.30
N MET A 26 21.80 -40.35 -6.26
CA MET A 26 20.64 -40.90 -6.95
C MET A 26 19.71 -41.59 -5.95
N ALA A 27 18.50 -41.09 -5.82
CA ALA A 27 17.37 -41.84 -5.29
C ALA A 27 16.17 -41.60 -6.20
N THR A 28 15.73 -42.69 -6.84
CA THR A 28 14.53 -42.79 -7.68
C THR A 28 13.31 -42.22 -6.97
N SER A 29 12.73 -41.14 -7.51
CA SER A 29 11.54 -40.50 -6.94
C SER A 29 10.32 -40.70 -7.84
N ASN A 30 9.35 -41.47 -7.36
CA ASN A 30 7.93 -41.31 -7.71
C ASN A 30 7.51 -39.89 -7.27
N ILE A 31 7.53 -38.92 -8.19
CA ILE A 31 7.05 -37.56 -7.94
C ILE A 31 5.55 -37.54 -8.27
N ASP A 32 4.77 -38.01 -7.30
CA ASP A 32 3.32 -37.88 -7.29
C ASP A 32 2.93 -36.46 -6.83
N SER A 33 1.76 -36.02 -7.27
CA SER A 33 1.03 -34.77 -7.02
C SER A 33 1.26 -34.00 -5.69
N ASP A 34 1.67 -34.65 -4.61
CA ASP A 34 1.99 -34.06 -3.29
C ASP A 34 3.14 -33.03 -3.31
N GLY A 35 4.06 -33.10 -4.30
CA GLY A 35 5.14 -32.11 -4.45
C GLY A 35 4.67 -30.71 -4.87
N LYS A 36 3.53 -30.61 -5.58
CA LYS A 36 3.08 -29.35 -6.21
C LYS A 36 2.47 -28.35 -5.23
N LEU A 37 1.79 -28.83 -4.19
CA LEU A 37 1.18 -27.98 -3.17
C LEU A 37 2.24 -27.40 -2.22
N TYR A 38 3.28 -28.18 -1.94
CA TYR A 38 4.40 -27.75 -1.12
C TYR A 38 5.26 -26.67 -1.80
N GLU A 39 5.41 -26.74 -3.13
CA GLU A 39 6.13 -25.74 -3.94
C GLU A 39 5.46 -24.34 -3.89
N LEU A 40 4.15 -24.28 -3.59
CA LEU A 40 3.37 -23.04 -3.44
C LEU A 40 3.11 -22.67 -1.97
N LYS A 41 3.64 -23.44 -1.01
CA LYS A 41 3.35 -23.28 0.43
C LYS A 41 3.62 -21.86 0.91
N ASP A 42 4.77 -21.29 0.57
CA ASP A 42 5.16 -19.96 1.05
C ASP A 42 4.20 -18.87 0.54
N GLN A 43 3.75 -19.00 -0.70
CA GLN A 43 2.79 -18.09 -1.33
C GLN A 43 1.38 -18.24 -0.75
N LEU A 44 0.97 -19.46 -0.44
CA LEU A 44 -0.32 -19.76 0.20
C LEU A 44 -0.38 -19.27 1.64
N VAL A 45 0.69 -19.46 2.42
CA VAL A 45 0.78 -18.90 3.79
C VAL A 45 0.71 -17.38 3.73
N LEU A 46 1.39 -16.76 2.76
CA LEU A 46 1.38 -15.32 2.56
C LEU A 46 -0.04 -14.80 2.30
N LEU A 47 -0.78 -15.46 1.41
CA LEU A 47 -2.15 -15.11 1.05
C LEU A 47 -3.12 -15.34 2.21
N ALA A 48 -3.04 -16.48 2.90
CA ALA A 48 -3.90 -16.78 4.04
C ALA A 48 -3.66 -15.80 5.20
N THR A 49 -2.40 -15.43 5.46
CA THR A 49 -2.07 -14.41 6.47
C THR A 49 -2.64 -13.04 6.09
N LEU A 50 -2.63 -12.69 4.79
CA LEU A 50 -3.25 -11.47 4.29
C LEU A 50 -4.76 -11.45 4.52
N VAL A 51 -5.44 -12.53 4.14
CA VAL A 51 -6.90 -12.66 4.28
C VAL A 51 -7.31 -12.62 5.75
N ALA A 52 -6.60 -13.35 6.63
CA ALA A 52 -6.79 -13.27 8.08
C ALA A 52 -6.63 -11.83 8.60
N MET A 53 -5.63 -11.09 8.11
CA MET A 53 -5.42 -9.70 8.54
C MET A 53 -6.55 -8.75 8.10
N VAL A 54 -6.97 -8.82 6.83
CA VAL A 54 -8.02 -7.90 6.34
C VAL A 54 -9.37 -8.20 6.99
N THR A 55 -9.68 -9.48 7.24
CA THR A 55 -10.92 -9.92 7.92
C THR A 55 -10.88 -9.60 9.42
N TYR A 56 -9.72 -9.69 10.06
CA TYR A 56 -9.54 -9.22 11.43
C TYR A 56 -9.80 -7.72 11.55
N LEU A 57 -9.19 -6.91 10.67
CA LEU A 57 -9.32 -5.45 10.72
C LEU A 57 -10.75 -4.98 10.40
N SER A 58 -11.41 -5.59 9.41
CA SER A 58 -12.82 -5.30 9.10
C SER A 58 -13.79 -5.80 10.17
N GLY A 59 -13.43 -6.86 10.90
CA GLY A 59 -14.22 -7.34 12.04
C GLY A 59 -14.23 -6.37 13.21
N LEU A 60 -13.11 -5.65 13.42
CA LEU A 60 -12.99 -4.60 14.44
C LEU A 60 -13.59 -3.26 14.01
N ASN A 61 -13.47 -2.92 12.72
CA ASN A 61 -14.04 -1.71 12.13
C ASN A 61 -15.19 -2.08 11.22
N GLN A 62 -16.37 -2.29 11.82
CA GLN A 62 -17.51 -2.83 11.12
C GLN A 62 -18.07 -1.84 10.08
N PRO A 63 -18.52 -2.34 8.91
CA PRO A 63 -19.11 -1.51 7.89
C PRO A 63 -20.43 -0.92 8.39
N GLY A 64 -20.70 0.34 8.07
CA GLY A 64 -21.85 1.09 8.58
C GLY A 64 -21.51 2.01 9.75
N GLY A 65 -20.35 1.85 10.37
CA GLY A 65 -19.92 2.66 11.51
C GLY A 65 -20.71 2.38 12.79
N ASP A 66 -20.35 3.12 13.84
CA ASP A 66 -20.82 2.87 15.20
C ASP A 66 -21.64 4.05 15.75
N TRP A 67 -22.62 3.73 16.60
CA TRP A 67 -23.44 4.72 17.27
C TRP A 67 -22.62 5.60 18.22
N LYS A 68 -22.92 6.89 18.25
CA LYS A 68 -22.37 7.86 19.21
C LYS A 68 -23.36 8.12 20.35
N PRO A 69 -22.91 8.72 21.47
CA PRO A 69 -23.82 9.12 22.55
C PRO A 69 -24.84 10.11 21.99
N GLN A 70 -26.12 9.79 22.10
CA GLN A 70 -27.22 10.68 21.76
C GLN A 70 -28.22 10.67 22.92
N GLU A 71 -28.79 11.83 23.26
CA GLU A 71 -29.63 11.99 24.46
C GLU A 71 -31.00 11.30 24.36
N GLU A 72 -31.47 10.95 23.14
CA GLU A 72 -32.87 10.50 22.92
C GLU A 72 -33.02 9.14 22.19
N GLY A 73 -31.93 8.51 21.75
CA GLY A 73 -31.98 7.21 21.08
C GLY A 73 -31.51 6.11 22.02
N GLY A 74 -32.34 5.10 22.31
CA GLY A 74 -31.98 3.95 23.16
C GLY A 74 -30.86 3.04 22.63
N HIS A 75 -30.02 3.52 21.71
CA HIS A 75 -28.87 2.83 21.16
C HIS A 75 -27.67 2.97 22.09
N VAL A 76 -26.93 1.88 22.29
CA VAL A 76 -25.72 1.89 23.11
C VAL A 76 -24.57 2.44 22.27
N THR A 77 -23.81 3.39 22.84
CA THR A 77 -22.63 3.95 22.16
C THR A 77 -21.61 2.86 21.83
N GLY A 78 -21.12 2.85 20.59
CA GLY A 78 -20.19 1.85 20.09
C GLY A 78 -20.87 0.63 19.46
N ASP A 79 -22.19 0.49 19.55
CA ASP A 79 -22.90 -0.56 18.83
C ASP A 79 -22.90 -0.30 17.31
N PRO A 80 -22.79 -1.36 16.48
CA PRO A 80 -22.71 -1.20 15.04
C PRO A 80 -24.06 -0.83 14.43
N ILE A 81 -24.08 0.28 13.69
CA ILE A 81 -25.30 0.85 13.11
C ILE A 81 -25.96 -0.11 12.09
N LEU A 82 -25.14 -0.88 11.38
CA LEU A 82 -25.63 -1.82 10.36
C LEU A 82 -26.50 -2.92 10.96
N ARG A 83 -26.31 -3.26 12.24
CA ARG A 83 -27.12 -4.24 12.96
C ARG A 83 -28.58 -3.79 13.09
N ASP A 84 -28.77 -2.52 13.42
CA ASP A 84 -30.11 -1.95 13.68
C ASP A 84 -30.82 -1.57 12.38
N THR A 85 -30.07 -1.07 11.40
CA THR A 85 -30.64 -0.57 10.13
C THR A 85 -30.80 -1.65 9.07
N HIS A 86 -29.85 -2.59 8.99
CA HIS A 86 -29.81 -3.63 7.96
C HIS A 86 -29.34 -4.98 8.54
N ASN A 87 -30.07 -5.50 9.53
CA ASN A 87 -29.70 -6.69 10.28
C ASN A 87 -29.27 -7.89 9.40
N HIS A 88 -29.99 -8.18 8.32
CA HIS A 88 -29.61 -9.29 7.42
C HIS A 88 -28.22 -9.12 6.80
N ARG A 89 -27.84 -7.90 6.41
CA ARG A 89 -26.53 -7.61 5.82
C ARG A 89 -25.43 -7.66 6.88
N TYR A 90 -25.71 -7.14 8.05
CA TYR A 90 -24.85 -7.26 9.22
C TYR A 90 -24.56 -8.72 9.56
N LEU A 91 -25.58 -9.57 9.61
CA LEU A 91 -25.41 -11.01 9.88
C LEU A 91 -24.56 -11.70 8.79
N ILE A 92 -24.86 -11.44 7.50
CA ILE A 92 -24.06 -11.99 6.39
C ILE A 92 -22.61 -11.55 6.52
N PHE A 93 -22.37 -10.25 6.69
CA PHE A 93 -21.02 -9.72 6.87
C PHE A 93 -20.31 -10.39 8.05
N ASN A 94 -20.92 -10.37 9.24
CA ASN A 94 -20.26 -10.82 10.46
C ASN A 94 -19.93 -12.32 10.42
N TYR A 95 -20.89 -13.18 10.02
CA TYR A 95 -20.64 -14.62 9.93
C TYR A 95 -19.63 -14.99 8.83
N CYS A 96 -19.77 -14.41 7.64
CA CYS A 96 -18.86 -14.70 6.53
C CYS A 96 -17.46 -14.14 6.80
N ASN A 97 -17.34 -12.95 7.39
CA ASN A 97 -16.06 -12.36 7.78
C ASN A 97 -15.36 -13.20 8.87
N ALA A 98 -16.10 -13.64 9.89
CA ALA A 98 -15.56 -14.52 10.93
C ALA A 98 -15.14 -15.90 10.37
N THR A 99 -15.93 -16.45 9.44
CA THR A 99 -15.58 -17.71 8.76
C THR A 99 -14.30 -17.55 7.97
N ALA A 100 -14.18 -16.50 7.15
CA ALA A 100 -12.97 -16.20 6.38
C ALA A 100 -11.75 -16.01 7.29
N PHE A 101 -11.89 -15.30 8.42
CA PHE A 101 -10.81 -15.17 9.39
C PHE A 101 -10.34 -16.54 9.93
N VAL A 102 -11.28 -17.37 10.39
CA VAL A 102 -10.95 -18.69 10.96
C VAL A 102 -10.40 -19.63 9.89
N SER A 103 -10.99 -19.69 8.69
CA SER A 103 -10.50 -20.52 7.59
C SER A 103 -9.09 -20.13 7.17
N SER A 104 -8.80 -18.84 7.08
CA SER A 104 -7.45 -18.34 6.77
C SER A 104 -6.41 -18.75 7.83
N VAL A 105 -6.75 -18.68 9.11
CA VAL A 105 -5.87 -19.16 10.19
C VAL A 105 -5.69 -20.68 10.11
N VAL A 106 -6.77 -21.43 9.86
CA VAL A 106 -6.72 -22.89 9.68
C VAL A 106 -5.84 -23.26 8.47
N VAL A 107 -5.94 -22.53 7.35
CA VAL A 107 -5.04 -22.70 6.19
C VAL A 107 -3.58 -22.51 6.60
N CYS A 108 -3.27 -21.45 7.35
CA CYS A 108 -1.92 -21.22 7.86
C CYS A 108 -1.43 -22.39 8.72
N LEU A 109 -2.26 -22.87 9.64
CA LEU A 109 -1.93 -24.00 10.51
C LEU A 109 -1.74 -25.30 9.73
N ILE A 110 -2.63 -25.62 8.78
CA ILE A 110 -2.53 -26.80 7.91
C ILE A 110 -1.22 -26.73 7.13
N LEU A 111 -0.88 -25.58 6.55
CA LEU A 111 0.36 -25.40 5.77
C LEU A 111 1.62 -25.54 6.65
N VAL A 112 1.60 -25.03 7.88
CA VAL A 112 2.71 -25.17 8.83
C VAL A 112 2.85 -26.62 9.32
N MET A 113 1.73 -27.27 9.65
CA MET A 113 1.67 -28.65 10.18
C MET A 113 1.77 -29.73 9.11
N LEU A 114 1.75 -29.36 7.82
CA LEU A 114 1.68 -30.30 6.70
C LEU A 114 2.87 -31.28 6.73
N ARG A 115 2.58 -32.56 7.03
CA ARG A 115 3.53 -33.66 6.88
C ARG A 115 3.54 -34.10 5.41
N ARG A 116 4.72 -34.14 4.80
CA ARG A 116 4.99 -34.53 3.41
C ARG A 116 4.41 -35.95 3.15
N ASN A 117 3.25 -36.06 2.48
CA ASN A 117 2.57 -37.28 1.93
C ASN A 117 1.17 -37.67 2.43
N SER A 118 0.31 -36.74 2.88
CA SER A 118 -1.06 -37.10 3.26
C SER A 118 -2.12 -36.48 2.35
N LYS A 119 -2.70 -37.30 1.47
CA LYS A 119 -3.80 -36.92 0.56
C LYS A 119 -4.98 -36.26 1.29
N VAL A 120 -5.29 -36.70 2.52
CA VAL A 120 -6.36 -36.13 3.36
C VAL A 120 -6.12 -34.66 3.67
N TRP A 121 -4.90 -34.28 4.07
CA TRP A 121 -4.59 -32.89 4.40
C TRP A 121 -4.54 -31.99 3.16
N THR A 122 -4.14 -32.52 2.01
CA THR A 122 -4.21 -31.82 0.71
C THR A 122 -5.66 -31.52 0.34
N VAL A 123 -6.56 -32.51 0.42
CA VAL A 123 -8.00 -32.30 0.15
C VAL A 123 -8.61 -31.33 1.14
N LEU A 124 -8.30 -31.49 2.43
CA LEU A 124 -8.77 -30.58 3.48
C LEU A 124 -8.34 -29.14 3.22
N LEU A 125 -7.07 -28.90 2.87
CA LEU A 125 -6.56 -27.57 2.55
C LEU A 125 -7.35 -26.92 1.40
N TRP A 126 -7.59 -27.65 0.30
CA TRP A 126 -8.36 -27.15 -0.83
C TRP A 126 -9.79 -26.76 -0.44
N VAL A 127 -10.46 -27.61 0.35
CA VAL A 127 -11.82 -27.33 0.84
C VAL A 127 -11.83 -26.08 1.72
N VAL A 128 -10.89 -25.96 2.65
CA VAL A 128 -10.82 -24.79 3.55
C VAL A 128 -10.49 -23.52 2.76
N MET A 129 -9.60 -23.56 1.77
CA MET A 129 -9.30 -22.40 0.91
C MET A 129 -10.49 -21.98 0.03
N LEU A 130 -11.27 -22.94 -0.48
CA LEU A 130 -12.50 -22.63 -1.21
C LEU A 130 -13.53 -21.98 -0.29
N LEU A 131 -13.73 -22.53 0.90
CA LEU A 131 -14.60 -21.95 1.92
C LEU A 131 -14.16 -20.53 2.28
N ASP A 132 -12.86 -20.32 2.46
CA ASP A 132 -12.24 -19.03 2.77
C ASP A 132 -12.58 -17.97 1.72
N LEU A 133 -12.38 -18.29 0.44
CA LEU A 133 -12.64 -17.36 -0.65
C LEU A 133 -14.13 -17.05 -0.83
N VAL A 134 -15.01 -18.05 -0.66
CA VAL A 134 -16.47 -17.84 -0.69
C VAL A 134 -16.91 -16.96 0.47
N ALA A 135 -16.44 -17.26 1.69
CA ALA A 135 -16.72 -16.48 2.88
C ALA A 135 -16.21 -15.04 2.74
N LEU A 136 -15.03 -14.85 2.16
CA LEU A 136 -14.47 -13.53 1.87
C LEU A 136 -15.34 -12.73 0.91
N MET A 137 -15.80 -13.32 -0.20
CA MET A 137 -16.67 -12.64 -1.16
C MET A 137 -18.06 -12.34 -0.58
N CYS A 138 -18.63 -13.25 0.19
CA CYS A 138 -19.88 -13.01 0.91
C CYS A 138 -19.73 -11.90 1.95
N SER A 139 -18.61 -11.84 2.67
CA SER A 139 -18.33 -10.76 3.63
C SER A 139 -18.27 -9.41 2.91
N TYR A 140 -17.55 -9.30 1.79
CA TYR A 140 -17.49 -8.08 1.00
C TYR A 140 -18.89 -7.69 0.47
N GLY A 141 -19.64 -8.65 -0.06
CA GLY A 141 -21.00 -8.42 -0.57
C GLY A 141 -21.95 -7.91 0.51
N GLY A 142 -21.99 -8.56 1.68
CA GLY A 142 -22.84 -8.14 2.80
C GLY A 142 -22.41 -6.82 3.44
N GLY A 143 -21.10 -6.60 3.56
CA GLY A 143 -20.53 -5.43 4.21
C GLY A 143 -20.50 -4.17 3.35
N ALA A 144 -20.16 -4.30 2.05
CA ALA A 144 -19.98 -3.15 1.16
C ALA A 144 -21.25 -2.79 0.38
N SER A 145 -22.08 -3.78 0.00
CA SER A 145 -23.28 -3.48 -0.79
C SER A 145 -24.33 -2.79 0.06
N ARG A 146 -24.98 -1.75 -0.51
CA ARG A 146 -26.05 -0.98 0.15
C ARG A 146 -27.36 -1.01 -0.64
N TYR A 147 -27.30 -1.18 -1.96
CA TYR A 147 -28.48 -1.18 -2.84
C TYR A 147 -28.53 -2.42 -3.74
N ALA A 148 -29.71 -2.69 -4.32
CA ALA A 148 -29.91 -3.83 -5.21
C ALA A 148 -28.88 -3.87 -6.36
N LEU A 149 -28.62 -2.72 -7.01
CA LEU A 149 -27.64 -2.63 -8.08
C LEU A 149 -26.22 -3.03 -7.64
N THR A 150 -25.78 -2.54 -6.47
CA THR A 150 -24.45 -2.87 -5.93
C THR A 150 -24.34 -4.36 -5.60
N THR A 151 -25.39 -4.95 -5.02
CA THR A 151 -25.43 -6.38 -4.71
C THR A 151 -25.43 -7.23 -5.97
N ILE A 152 -26.27 -6.91 -6.96
CA ILE A 152 -26.34 -7.62 -8.24
C ILE A 152 -24.97 -7.58 -8.93
N PHE A 153 -24.31 -6.42 -8.93
CA PHE A 153 -22.99 -6.28 -9.54
C PHE A 153 -21.91 -7.14 -8.85
N VAL A 154 -21.86 -7.13 -7.52
CA VAL A 154 -20.93 -7.99 -6.77
C VAL A 154 -21.18 -9.47 -7.07
N MET A 155 -22.45 -9.90 -7.08
CA MET A 155 -22.80 -11.29 -7.38
C MET A 155 -22.45 -11.68 -8.82
N ALA A 156 -22.70 -10.80 -9.79
CA ALA A 156 -22.34 -11.01 -11.19
C ALA A 156 -20.83 -11.16 -11.39
N LEU A 157 -20.02 -10.37 -10.68
CA LEU A 157 -18.57 -10.47 -10.73
C LEU A 157 -17.99 -11.64 -9.92
N ALA A 158 -18.66 -12.08 -8.86
CA ALA A 158 -18.25 -13.22 -8.06
C ALA A 158 -18.55 -14.56 -8.76
N SER A 159 -19.58 -14.62 -9.60
CA SER A 159 -20.03 -15.85 -10.27
C SER A 159 -18.94 -16.51 -11.15
N PRO A 160 -18.18 -15.79 -12.01
CA PRO A 160 -17.06 -16.37 -12.75
C PRO A 160 -15.96 -16.96 -11.85
N ILE A 161 -15.65 -16.33 -10.72
CA ILE A 161 -14.66 -16.82 -9.75
C ILE A 161 -15.14 -18.16 -9.18
N LEU A 162 -16.39 -18.21 -8.72
CA LEU A 162 -16.98 -19.42 -8.17
C LEU A 162 -17.02 -20.56 -9.20
N ALA A 163 -17.43 -20.25 -10.43
CA ALA A 163 -17.47 -21.21 -11.53
C ALA A 163 -16.09 -21.76 -11.88
N TYR A 164 -15.06 -20.90 -11.95
CA TYR A 164 -13.68 -21.32 -12.20
C TYR A 164 -13.18 -22.27 -11.09
N ILE A 165 -13.45 -21.95 -9.83
CA ILE A 165 -12.96 -22.80 -8.73
C ILE A 165 -13.69 -24.14 -8.73
N VAL A 166 -15.01 -24.16 -8.92
CA VAL A 166 -15.78 -25.41 -9.04
C VAL A 166 -15.26 -26.26 -10.20
N TYR A 167 -14.96 -25.65 -11.35
CA TYR A 167 -14.35 -26.33 -12.48
C TYR A 167 -12.99 -26.94 -12.13
N THR A 168 -12.10 -26.18 -11.47
CA THR A 168 -10.78 -26.70 -11.04
C THR A 168 -10.90 -27.81 -9.99
N PHE A 169 -11.87 -27.72 -9.09
CA PHE A 169 -12.13 -28.71 -8.03
C PHE A 169 -12.68 -30.02 -8.61
N ILE A 170 -13.65 -29.94 -9.53
CA ILE A 170 -14.16 -31.11 -10.26
C ILE A 170 -13.02 -31.74 -11.07
N GLY A 171 -12.22 -30.94 -11.79
CA GLY A 171 -11.06 -31.42 -12.52
C GLY A 171 -9.95 -32.00 -11.64
N TYR A 172 -9.88 -31.66 -10.35
CA TYR A 172 -9.00 -32.30 -9.37
C TYR A 172 -9.56 -33.66 -8.92
N LEU A 173 -10.85 -33.71 -8.60
CA LEU A 173 -11.58 -34.95 -8.27
C LEU A 173 -11.63 -35.95 -9.42
N SER A 174 -11.69 -35.50 -10.67
CA SER A 174 -11.74 -36.38 -11.86
C SER A 174 -10.35 -36.91 -12.25
N LEU A 175 -9.27 -36.17 -11.97
CA LEU A 175 -7.90 -36.58 -12.34
C LEU A 175 -7.30 -37.63 -11.40
N THR A 176 -8.02 -38.10 -10.38
CA THR A 176 -7.62 -39.28 -9.59
C THR A 176 -7.78 -40.60 -10.36
N SER A 177 -8.02 -40.57 -11.68
CA SER A 177 -8.32 -41.75 -12.49
C SER A 177 -7.34 -42.06 -13.64
N HIS A 178 -6.36 -41.20 -14.00
CA HIS A 178 -5.41 -41.52 -15.08
C HIS A 178 -3.97 -41.06 -14.78
N PRO A 179 -2.96 -41.94 -14.96
CA PRO A 179 -1.55 -41.58 -14.84
C PRO A 179 -1.09 -40.92 -16.14
N ASP A 180 -0.80 -39.62 -16.10
CA ASP A 180 -0.24 -38.93 -17.26
C ASP A 180 1.27 -39.21 -17.43
N ASN A 181 1.63 -39.53 -18.67
CA ASN A 181 2.98 -39.84 -19.13
C ASN A 181 4.00 -38.72 -18.83
N ILE A 182 5.16 -39.16 -18.35
CA ILE A 182 6.31 -38.35 -17.96
C ILE A 182 6.92 -37.69 -19.21
N MET A 183 6.73 -36.38 -19.35
CA MET A 183 7.53 -35.54 -20.27
C MET A 183 8.71 -34.95 -19.49
N ASN A 184 9.92 -35.19 -20.00
CA ASN A 184 11.20 -34.80 -19.40
C ASN A 184 11.25 -33.31 -18.96
N PRO A 185 11.86 -32.99 -17.80
CA PRO A 185 12.06 -31.61 -17.37
C PRO A 185 13.06 -30.94 -18.31
N ARG A 186 12.58 -29.96 -19.07
CA ARG A 186 13.46 -29.15 -19.92
C ARG A 186 14.24 -28.20 -19.03
N ASN A 187 15.51 -28.53 -18.85
CA ASN A 187 16.50 -27.76 -18.11
C ASN A 187 16.80 -26.44 -18.85
N THR A 188 16.35 -25.30 -18.33
CA THR A 188 16.77 -23.97 -18.82
C THR A 188 16.61 -22.92 -17.72
N ASN A 189 17.51 -21.93 -17.71
CA ASN A 189 17.53 -20.71 -16.87
C ASN A 189 16.24 -19.84 -16.94
N THR A 190 15.19 -20.28 -17.63
CA THR A 190 13.86 -19.65 -17.75
C THR A 190 13.03 -19.77 -16.47
N GLY A 191 13.20 -20.82 -15.66
CA GLY A 191 12.39 -21.04 -14.45
C GLY A 191 12.61 -19.98 -13.36
N TYR A 192 13.83 -19.46 -13.22
CA TYR A 192 14.15 -18.42 -12.22
C TYR A 192 13.54 -17.06 -12.57
N GLN A 193 13.61 -16.66 -13.85
CA GLN A 193 13.00 -15.43 -14.38
C GLN A 193 11.46 -15.48 -14.33
N GLU A 194 10.87 -16.67 -14.42
CA GLU A 194 9.42 -16.87 -14.33
C GLU A 194 8.94 -16.77 -12.88
N LYS A 195 9.66 -17.40 -11.94
CA LYS A 195 9.37 -17.33 -10.50
C LYS A 195 9.32 -15.89 -10.00
N GLU A 196 10.30 -15.08 -10.38
CA GLU A 196 10.36 -13.66 -9.99
C GLU A 196 9.17 -12.85 -10.53
N LYS A 197 8.77 -13.07 -11.79
CA LYS A 197 7.59 -12.41 -12.35
C LYS A 197 6.32 -12.80 -11.61
N ILE A 198 6.15 -14.08 -11.28
CA ILE A 198 4.99 -14.55 -10.50
C ILE A 198 4.95 -13.87 -9.13
N GLU A 199 6.10 -13.74 -8.45
CA GLU A 199 6.18 -13.08 -7.14
C GLU A 199 5.82 -11.59 -7.19
N VAL A 200 6.24 -10.89 -8.24
CA VAL A 200 5.91 -9.50 -8.53
C VAL A 200 4.42 -9.33 -8.79
N LEU A 201 3.86 -10.16 -9.68
CA LEU A 201 2.45 -10.09 -10.05
C LEU A 201 1.56 -10.44 -8.86
N MET A 202 1.97 -11.40 -8.04
CA MET A 202 1.29 -11.77 -6.79
C MET A 202 1.32 -10.62 -5.78
N LEU A 203 2.47 -9.95 -5.60
CA LEU A 203 2.58 -8.77 -4.74
C LEU A 203 1.57 -7.69 -5.15
N LEU A 204 1.50 -7.39 -6.46
CA LEU A 204 0.61 -6.35 -6.97
C LEU A 204 -0.87 -6.72 -6.83
N ALA A 205 -1.21 -7.98 -7.06
CA ALA A 205 -2.58 -8.46 -6.90
C ALA A 205 -3.01 -8.46 -5.43
N THR A 206 -2.17 -8.99 -4.53
CA THR A 206 -2.36 -8.90 -3.07
C THR A 206 -2.55 -7.45 -2.63
N PHE A 207 -1.76 -6.53 -3.17
CA PHE A 207 -1.87 -5.11 -2.89
C PHE A 207 -3.22 -4.52 -3.33
N ALA A 208 -3.59 -4.69 -4.60
CA ALA A 208 -4.85 -4.19 -5.13
C ALA A 208 -6.05 -4.79 -4.38
N PHE A 209 -5.98 -6.08 -4.03
CA PHE A 209 -6.96 -6.78 -3.21
C PHE A 209 -7.16 -6.09 -1.87
N THR A 210 -6.09 -5.87 -1.09
CA THR A 210 -6.21 -5.29 0.27
C THR A 210 -6.81 -3.90 0.28
N ILE A 211 -6.37 -3.02 -0.63
CA ILE A 211 -6.87 -1.65 -0.70
C ILE A 211 -8.34 -1.65 -1.11
N SER A 212 -8.68 -2.45 -2.13
CA SER A 212 -10.04 -2.49 -2.64
C SER A 212 -11.01 -3.09 -1.60
N TYR A 213 -10.59 -4.13 -0.88
CA TYR A 213 -11.38 -4.74 0.18
C TYR A 213 -11.64 -3.74 1.32
N ALA A 214 -10.59 -3.10 1.83
CA ALA A 214 -10.68 -2.16 2.94
C ALA A 214 -11.53 -0.92 2.60
N SER A 215 -11.33 -0.33 1.42
CA SER A 215 -12.05 0.87 1.00
C SER A 215 -13.47 0.59 0.48
N GLY A 216 -13.75 -0.63 0.03
CA GLY A 216 -15.13 -1.04 -0.30
C GLY A 216 -16.00 -1.19 0.95
N LEU A 217 -15.43 -1.71 2.04
CA LEU A 217 -16.11 -1.79 3.34
C LEU A 217 -16.20 -0.45 4.06
N ASN A 218 -15.30 0.50 3.75
CA ASN A 218 -15.25 1.83 4.33
C ASN A 218 -15.17 2.88 3.21
N PRO A 219 -16.31 3.23 2.60
CA PRO A 219 -16.34 4.17 1.48
C PRO A 219 -15.86 5.56 1.92
N PRO A 220 -15.29 6.35 0.99
CA PRO A 220 -14.88 7.72 1.26
C PRO A 220 -16.03 8.56 1.79
N GLY A 221 -15.80 9.32 2.86
CA GLY A 221 -16.90 9.92 3.61
C GLY A 221 -17.20 9.22 4.94
N GLY A 222 -16.98 7.91 5.00
CA GLY A 222 -17.53 7.09 6.06
C GLY A 222 -19.05 6.97 5.96
N PHE A 223 -19.67 6.74 7.11
CA PHE A 223 -21.10 6.47 7.23
C PHE A 223 -21.80 7.52 8.07
N TRP A 224 -23.08 7.72 7.78
CA TRP A 224 -23.97 8.50 8.63
C TRP A 224 -24.12 7.86 10.00
N ARG A 225 -24.01 8.67 11.05
CA ARG A 225 -24.11 8.22 12.45
C ARG A 225 -25.45 8.55 13.12
N SER A 226 -26.33 9.22 12.39
CA SER A 226 -27.66 9.62 12.84
C SER A 226 -28.65 9.38 11.71
N THR A 227 -29.92 9.22 12.05
CA THR A 227 -31.00 9.22 11.06
C THR A 227 -31.71 10.55 11.15
N GLN A 228 -31.82 11.28 10.05
CA GLN A 228 -32.53 12.55 10.00
C GLN A 228 -33.71 12.46 9.03
N LYS A 229 -34.86 12.94 9.48
CA LYS A 229 -36.05 13.17 8.66
C LYS A 229 -36.27 14.67 8.52
N GLN A 230 -36.70 15.08 7.35
CA GLN A 230 -37.14 16.45 7.08
C GLN A 230 -38.48 16.71 7.77
N GLU A 231 -38.85 17.98 7.97
CA GLU A 231 -40.13 18.39 8.57
C GLU A 231 -41.35 17.81 7.84
N ASP A 232 -41.26 17.61 6.51
CA ASP A 232 -42.29 16.96 5.68
C ASP A 232 -42.37 15.43 5.86
N GLY A 233 -41.63 14.85 6.80
CA GLY A 233 -41.57 13.41 7.09
C GLY A 233 -40.72 12.58 6.12
N ARG A 234 -40.15 13.20 5.07
CA ARG A 234 -39.22 12.52 4.14
C ARG A 234 -37.88 12.21 4.82
N LEU A 235 -37.36 11.01 4.60
CA LEU A 235 -36.06 10.60 5.11
C LEU A 235 -34.95 11.37 4.37
N LEU A 236 -34.18 12.17 5.09
CA LEU A 236 -33.06 12.95 4.52
C LEU A 236 -31.83 12.06 4.37
N HIS A 237 -31.48 11.33 5.44
CA HIS A 237 -30.43 10.32 5.44
C HIS A 237 -30.69 9.26 6.52
N LEU A 238 -30.27 8.03 6.25
CA LEU A 238 -30.37 6.90 7.17
C LEU A 238 -29.00 6.65 7.81
N ALA A 239 -28.99 6.36 9.12
CA ALA A 239 -27.75 5.95 9.78
C ALA A 239 -27.18 4.69 9.08
N GLY A 240 -25.86 4.62 8.93
CA GLY A 240 -25.17 3.49 8.30
C GLY A 240 -25.09 3.54 6.78
N ASP A 241 -25.78 4.50 6.14
CA ASP A 241 -25.60 4.77 4.72
C ASP A 241 -24.29 5.55 4.46
N PRO A 242 -23.59 5.31 3.34
CA PRO A 242 -22.39 6.04 2.98
C PRO A 242 -22.65 7.53 2.75
N ILE A 243 -21.86 8.42 3.36
CA ILE A 243 -22.07 9.88 3.22
C ILE A 243 -21.93 10.36 1.76
N ILE A 244 -21.04 9.72 0.98
CA ILE A 244 -20.84 10.05 -0.44
C ILE A 244 -22.08 9.74 -1.31
N HIS A 245 -22.96 8.83 -0.86
CA HIS A 245 -24.15 8.44 -1.59
C HIS A 245 -25.10 9.63 -1.80
N ASP A 246 -25.40 10.38 -0.73
CA ASP A 246 -26.43 11.42 -0.73
C ASP A 246 -26.04 12.67 -1.54
N ARG A 247 -24.74 12.84 -1.79
CA ARG A 247 -24.23 13.92 -2.66
C ARG A 247 -24.29 13.61 -4.14
N GLY A 248 -24.29 12.33 -4.52
CA GLY A 248 -24.09 11.95 -5.90
C GLY A 248 -24.06 10.45 -6.11
N LEU A 249 -25.25 9.87 -6.27
CA LEU A 249 -25.45 8.45 -6.56
C LEU A 249 -24.52 7.94 -7.68
N ARG A 250 -24.37 8.70 -8.77
CA ARG A 250 -23.49 8.32 -9.90
C ARG A 250 -22.02 8.19 -9.50
N ARG A 251 -21.54 9.01 -8.56
CA ARG A 251 -20.14 9.00 -8.12
C ARG A 251 -19.90 7.87 -7.13
N TYR A 252 -20.81 7.68 -6.18
CA TYR A 252 -20.76 6.51 -5.30
C TYR A 252 -20.77 5.21 -6.11
N GLN A 253 -21.65 5.11 -7.12
CA GLN A 253 -21.68 3.98 -8.05
C GLN A 253 -20.37 3.84 -8.81
N ALA A 254 -19.82 4.91 -9.39
CA ALA A 254 -18.53 4.85 -10.08
C ALA A 254 -17.40 4.35 -9.16
N PHE A 255 -17.29 4.92 -7.94
CA PHE A 255 -16.35 4.48 -6.92
C PHE A 255 -16.52 2.98 -6.63
N PHE A 256 -17.74 2.56 -6.30
CA PHE A 256 -18.03 1.19 -5.89
C PHE A 256 -17.74 0.18 -7.00
N MET A 257 -18.14 0.48 -8.24
CA MET A 257 -17.97 -0.43 -9.39
C MET A 257 -16.50 -0.55 -9.77
N CYS A 258 -15.77 0.57 -9.84
CA CYS A 258 -14.33 0.59 -10.12
C CYS A 258 -13.52 -0.10 -9.00
N ASN A 259 -13.89 0.10 -7.74
CA ASN A 259 -13.25 -0.54 -6.60
C ASN A 259 -13.51 -2.05 -6.57
N THR A 260 -14.75 -2.47 -6.80
CA THR A 260 -15.13 -3.89 -6.82
C THR A 260 -14.51 -4.63 -8.01
N THR A 261 -14.41 -3.98 -9.18
CA THR A 261 -13.70 -4.56 -10.33
C THR A 261 -12.21 -4.73 -10.05
N ALA A 262 -11.57 -3.78 -9.37
CA ALA A 262 -10.18 -3.92 -8.92
C ALA A 262 -10.01 -5.09 -7.94
N LEU A 263 -10.92 -5.23 -6.97
CA LEU A 263 -10.95 -6.36 -6.04
C LEU A 263 -11.06 -7.70 -6.77
N VAL A 264 -12.07 -7.86 -7.63
CA VAL A 264 -12.35 -9.11 -8.35
C VAL A 264 -11.22 -9.45 -9.33
N ALA A 265 -10.71 -8.47 -10.08
CA ALA A 265 -9.58 -8.67 -10.97
C ALA A 265 -8.33 -9.13 -10.19
N SER A 266 -8.08 -8.55 -9.01
CA SER A 266 -6.96 -8.96 -8.15
C SER A 266 -7.09 -10.39 -7.62
N LEU A 267 -8.30 -10.84 -7.26
CA LEU A 267 -8.55 -12.22 -6.88
C LEU A 267 -8.37 -13.18 -8.06
N LEU A 268 -8.85 -12.82 -9.25
CA LEU A 268 -8.63 -13.61 -10.47
C LEU A 268 -7.15 -13.74 -10.81
N ILE A 269 -6.36 -12.68 -10.64
CA ILE A 269 -4.89 -12.75 -10.81
C ILE A 269 -4.29 -13.74 -9.83
N ILE A 270 -4.64 -13.66 -8.54
CA ILE A 270 -4.11 -14.56 -7.50
C ILE A 270 -4.44 -16.02 -7.84
N LEU A 271 -5.70 -16.30 -8.21
CA LEU A 271 -6.15 -17.63 -8.62
C LEU A 271 -5.40 -18.15 -9.85
N LEU A 272 -5.27 -17.33 -10.89
CA LEU A 272 -4.57 -17.69 -12.13
C LEU A 272 -3.08 -17.86 -11.93
N LEU A 273 -2.45 -17.15 -10.99
CA LEU A 273 -1.04 -17.33 -10.65
C LEU A 273 -0.80 -18.62 -9.85
N LEU A 274 -1.76 -19.00 -9.02
CA LEU A 274 -1.69 -20.21 -8.19
C LEU A 274 -1.98 -21.50 -8.99
N ASP A 275 -2.75 -21.44 -10.09
CA ASP A 275 -3.06 -22.61 -10.92
C ASP A 275 -1.91 -23.00 -11.88
N LYS A 276 -1.30 -24.17 -11.62
CA LYS A 276 -0.22 -24.76 -12.45
C LYS A 276 -0.74 -25.65 -13.59
N LYS A 277 -2.04 -26.00 -13.67
CA LYS A 277 -2.62 -26.81 -14.78
C LYS A 277 -2.87 -25.99 -16.04
N LEU A 278 -2.98 -24.67 -15.92
CA LEU A 278 -3.10 -23.73 -17.05
C LEU A 278 -1.76 -23.51 -17.81
N ASN A 279 -0.88 -24.51 -17.81
CA ASN A 279 0.48 -24.45 -18.36
C ASN A 279 0.57 -24.87 -19.84
N ARG A 280 -0.54 -25.29 -20.45
CA ARG A 280 -0.54 -25.79 -21.85
C ARG A 280 -0.52 -24.69 -22.92
N THR A 281 -0.82 -23.44 -22.58
CA THR A 281 -0.77 -22.28 -23.48
C THR A 281 -0.18 -21.04 -22.78
N ILE A 282 1.11 -21.14 -22.46
CA ILE A 282 1.91 -20.15 -21.72
C ILE A 282 1.68 -18.70 -22.20
N SER A 283 1.61 -18.46 -23.51
CA SER A 283 1.43 -17.11 -24.08
C SER A 283 0.06 -16.48 -23.76
N ALA A 284 -1.01 -17.27 -23.67
CA ALA A 284 -2.36 -16.77 -23.43
C ALA A 284 -2.58 -16.42 -21.95
N ARG A 285 -2.00 -17.21 -21.04
CA ARG A 285 -2.06 -16.96 -19.58
C ARG A 285 -1.37 -15.65 -19.21
N PHE A 286 -0.16 -15.40 -19.70
CA PHE A 286 0.54 -14.15 -19.42
C PHE A 286 -0.21 -12.95 -19.97
N LEU A 287 -0.71 -13.02 -21.21
CA LEU A 287 -1.52 -11.95 -21.80
C LEU A 287 -2.79 -11.67 -20.98
N ALA A 288 -3.47 -12.72 -20.51
CA ALA A 288 -4.64 -12.60 -19.65
C ALA A 288 -4.30 -11.96 -18.29
N VAL A 289 -3.21 -12.36 -17.63
CA VAL A 289 -2.83 -11.82 -16.33
C VAL A 289 -2.36 -10.36 -16.43
N TYR A 290 -1.57 -9.99 -17.44
CA TYR A 290 -1.21 -8.58 -17.67
C TYR A 290 -2.45 -7.74 -18.00
N GLY A 291 -3.40 -8.28 -18.77
CA GLY A 291 -4.69 -7.65 -19.01
C GLY A 291 -5.48 -7.41 -17.72
N LEU A 292 -5.58 -8.42 -16.85
CA LEU A 292 -6.26 -8.30 -15.56
C LEU A 292 -5.56 -7.31 -14.62
N ILE A 293 -4.23 -7.23 -14.64
CA ILE A 293 -3.48 -6.23 -13.86
C ILE A 293 -3.82 -4.84 -14.35
N ALA A 294 -3.84 -4.60 -15.66
CA ALA A 294 -4.25 -3.32 -16.20
C ALA A 294 -5.69 -2.97 -15.77
N VAL A 295 -6.61 -3.93 -15.81
CA VAL A 295 -7.99 -3.75 -15.31
C VAL A 295 -7.99 -3.42 -13.82
N ALA A 296 -7.19 -4.09 -13.00
CA ALA A 296 -7.12 -3.84 -11.56
C ALA A 296 -6.57 -2.43 -11.24
N LEU A 297 -5.50 -2.01 -11.91
CA LEU A 297 -4.91 -0.68 -11.71
C LEU A 297 -5.83 0.43 -12.24
N MET A 298 -6.50 0.22 -13.37
CA MET A 298 -7.49 1.17 -13.90
C MET A 298 -8.74 1.24 -13.03
N GLY A 299 -9.17 0.12 -12.45
CA GLY A 299 -10.23 0.07 -11.45
C GLY A 299 -9.85 0.87 -10.21
N LEU A 300 -8.62 0.71 -9.71
CA LEU A 300 -8.13 1.51 -8.58
C LEU A 300 -8.04 3.01 -8.92
N MET A 301 -7.62 3.35 -10.14
CA MET A 301 -7.60 4.73 -10.64
C MET A 301 -9.00 5.35 -10.69
N GLY A 302 -9.98 4.62 -11.25
CA GLY A 302 -11.37 5.07 -11.31
C GLY A 302 -11.98 5.24 -9.92
N ALA A 303 -11.72 4.30 -9.01
CA ALA A 303 -12.12 4.39 -7.62
C ALA A 303 -11.49 5.60 -6.93
N TYR A 304 -10.18 5.83 -7.12
CA TYR A 304 -9.50 7.01 -6.59
C TYR A 304 -10.14 8.31 -7.09
N ALA A 305 -10.33 8.46 -8.41
CA ALA A 305 -10.89 9.67 -8.99
C ALA A 305 -12.31 9.95 -8.50
N ALA A 306 -13.16 8.92 -8.41
CA ALA A 306 -14.52 9.03 -7.92
C ALA A 306 -14.60 9.20 -6.40
N GLY A 307 -13.69 8.61 -5.63
CA GLY A 307 -13.71 8.66 -4.16
C GLY A 307 -13.09 9.92 -3.57
N ALA A 308 -11.98 10.38 -4.15
CA ALA A 308 -11.22 11.53 -3.67
C ALA A 308 -11.89 12.87 -4.02
N SER A 309 -12.53 12.94 -5.19
CA SER A 309 -13.06 14.19 -5.74
C SER A 309 -14.45 14.51 -5.20
N ARG A 310 -14.68 15.78 -4.84
CA ARG A 310 -15.93 16.23 -4.24
C ARG A 310 -16.84 16.98 -5.22
N ASP A 311 -16.27 17.50 -6.30
CA ASP A 311 -17.01 18.09 -7.43
C ASP A 311 -16.63 17.40 -8.77
N THR A 312 -17.53 17.47 -9.76
CA THR A 312 -17.32 16.86 -11.09
C THR A 312 -16.12 17.45 -11.81
N LEU A 313 -15.87 18.74 -11.61
CA LEU A 313 -14.72 19.45 -12.15
C LEU A 313 -13.42 18.91 -11.58
N ASP A 314 -13.39 18.54 -10.30
CA ASP A 314 -12.19 17.97 -9.67
C ASP A 314 -11.96 16.53 -10.09
N THR A 315 -13.04 15.75 -10.26
CA THR A 315 -12.95 14.42 -10.88
C THR A 315 -12.36 14.52 -12.28
N ALA A 316 -12.80 15.49 -13.08
CA ALA A 316 -12.26 15.73 -14.43
C ALA A 316 -10.79 16.13 -14.39
N LYS A 317 -10.34 16.92 -13.40
CA LYS A 317 -8.92 17.24 -13.23
C LYS A 317 -8.08 16.03 -12.86
N VAL A 318 -8.54 15.16 -11.96
CA VAL A 318 -7.83 13.92 -11.61
C VAL A 318 -7.75 12.98 -12.82
N ILE A 319 -8.84 12.85 -13.58
CA ILE A 319 -8.84 12.07 -14.83
C ILE A 319 -7.91 12.70 -15.88
N SER A 320 -7.94 14.01 -16.04
CA SER A 320 -7.02 14.73 -16.94
C SER A 320 -5.56 14.51 -16.53
N LEU A 321 -5.25 14.56 -15.24
CA LEU A 321 -3.93 14.23 -14.70
C LEU A 321 -3.53 12.79 -15.03
N SER A 322 -4.48 11.85 -14.93
CA SER A 322 -4.25 10.43 -15.29
C SER A 322 -3.92 10.22 -16.77
N ALA A 323 -4.30 11.15 -17.66
CA ALA A 323 -3.91 11.15 -19.07
C ALA A 323 -2.62 11.95 -19.33
N ALA A 324 -2.44 13.07 -18.62
CA ALA A 324 -1.30 13.96 -18.76
C ALA A 324 0.01 13.32 -18.28
N VAL A 325 0.01 12.61 -17.15
CA VAL A 325 1.23 11.98 -16.62
C VAL A 325 1.79 10.89 -17.55
N PRO A 326 1.00 9.94 -18.10
CA PRO A 326 1.50 9.03 -19.12
C PRO A 326 1.97 9.78 -20.36
N ALA A 327 1.25 10.82 -20.81
CA ALA A 327 1.68 11.63 -21.96
C ALA A 327 3.04 12.31 -21.73
N CYS A 328 3.28 12.86 -20.53
CA CYS A 328 4.58 13.41 -20.13
C CYS A 328 5.69 12.36 -20.13
N VAL A 329 5.40 11.14 -19.68
CA VAL A 329 6.34 10.02 -19.75
C VAL A 329 6.65 9.63 -21.20
N PHE A 330 5.63 9.51 -22.05
CA PHE A 330 5.83 9.23 -23.48
C PHE A 330 6.60 10.36 -24.15
N LEU A 331 6.37 11.61 -23.76
CA LEU A 331 7.14 12.76 -24.19
C LEU A 331 8.59 12.69 -23.69
N GLN A 332 8.85 12.30 -22.44
CA GLN A 332 10.22 12.08 -21.93
C GLN A 332 10.93 10.95 -22.70
N LEU A 333 10.23 9.86 -23.01
CA LEU A 333 10.75 8.75 -23.81
C LEU A 333 11.05 9.20 -25.26
N ALA A 334 10.14 9.97 -25.85
CA ALA A 334 10.30 10.54 -27.19
C ALA A 334 11.43 11.57 -27.23
N LEU A 335 11.52 12.48 -26.26
CA LEU A 335 12.62 13.43 -26.13
C LEU A 335 13.94 12.70 -25.94
N ASN A 336 14.01 11.67 -25.10
CA ASN A 336 15.23 10.86 -24.95
C ASN A 336 15.63 10.14 -26.25
N ASN A 337 14.66 9.71 -27.06
CA ASN A 337 14.90 9.09 -28.37
C ASN A 337 15.25 10.11 -29.48
N VAL A 338 14.67 11.32 -29.45
CA VAL A 338 14.82 12.39 -30.46
C VAL A 338 16.03 13.28 -30.17
N PHE A 339 16.27 13.68 -28.91
CA PHE A 339 17.49 14.41 -28.48
C PHE A 339 18.77 13.58 -28.54
N ARG A 340 18.67 12.32 -29.01
CA ARG A 340 19.83 11.47 -29.26
C ARG A 340 20.73 11.99 -30.39
N TRP A 341 20.39 13.07 -31.11
CA TRP A 341 21.12 13.44 -32.33
C TRP A 341 21.92 14.77 -32.38
N GLU A 342 21.49 15.96 -31.93
CA GLU A 342 22.30 17.18 -32.27
C GLU A 342 22.83 18.04 -31.11
N VAL A 343 22.03 18.46 -30.12
CA VAL A 343 22.52 19.47 -29.15
C VAL A 343 23.47 18.89 -28.08
N ILE A 344 23.38 17.58 -27.82
CA ILE A 344 24.23 16.90 -26.83
C ILE A 344 25.59 16.50 -27.41
N LYS A 345 25.82 16.49 -28.74
CA LYS A 345 27.12 16.11 -29.33
C LYS A 345 28.29 16.94 -28.78
N ASN A 346 28.15 18.27 -28.71
CA ASN A 346 29.26 19.13 -28.29
C ASN A 346 29.58 19.03 -26.79
N MET A 347 28.58 18.83 -25.92
CA MET A 347 28.85 18.55 -24.50
C MET A 347 29.30 17.10 -24.28
N ARG A 348 28.80 16.16 -25.08
CA ARG A 348 29.16 14.74 -25.06
C ARG A 348 30.60 14.53 -25.50
N ASP A 349 31.13 15.25 -26.47
CA ASP A 349 32.53 15.08 -26.87
C ASP A 349 33.49 15.62 -25.80
N THR A 350 33.11 16.70 -25.11
CA THR A 350 33.86 17.25 -23.97
C THR A 350 33.79 16.34 -22.73
N PHE A 351 32.62 15.73 -22.46
CA PHE A 351 32.40 14.82 -21.34
C PHE A 351 32.85 13.38 -21.63
N CYS A 352 32.82 12.91 -22.88
CA CYS A 352 33.29 11.58 -23.30
C CYS A 352 34.81 11.52 -23.38
N LEU A 353 35.51 12.62 -23.71
CA LEU A 353 36.97 12.67 -23.60
C LEU A 353 37.44 12.52 -22.14
N TRP A 354 36.62 13.00 -21.20
CA TRP A 354 36.84 12.87 -19.75
C TRP A 354 36.39 11.49 -19.21
N SER A 355 35.21 11.00 -19.63
CA SER A 355 34.63 9.71 -19.21
C SER A 355 35.39 8.50 -19.77
N ARG A 356 35.96 8.59 -20.98
CA ARG A 356 36.71 7.48 -21.61
C ARG A 356 38.03 7.17 -20.89
N LYS A 357 38.51 8.09 -20.05
CA LYS A 357 39.69 7.86 -19.19
C LYS A 357 39.37 7.05 -17.93
N SER A 358 38.08 6.81 -17.62
CA SER A 358 37.64 6.14 -16.38
C SER A 358 36.96 4.77 -16.60
N SER A 359 36.73 4.32 -17.84
CA SER A 359 35.80 3.20 -18.08
C SER A 359 36.18 2.28 -19.24
N SER A 360 37.42 1.80 -19.31
CA SER A 360 37.79 0.74 -20.27
C SER A 360 38.15 -0.57 -19.55
N ALA A 361 37.14 -1.27 -19.03
CA ALA A 361 37.05 -2.73 -18.93
C ALA A 361 35.93 -3.11 -17.93
N GLY A 362 34.75 -3.53 -18.39
CA GLY A 362 33.77 -4.18 -17.49
C GLY A 362 32.28 -4.00 -17.78
N ASP A 363 31.86 -3.37 -18.89
CA ASP A 363 30.49 -2.85 -19.02
C ASP A 363 29.38 -3.83 -19.47
N GLU A 364 29.68 -5.09 -19.80
CA GLU A 364 28.64 -6.02 -20.29
C GLU A 364 28.14 -7.07 -19.28
N ALA A 365 28.86 -7.30 -18.16
CA ALA A 365 28.45 -8.31 -17.16
C ALA A 365 27.73 -7.73 -15.92
N LEU A 366 27.84 -6.41 -15.66
CA LEU A 366 27.38 -5.77 -14.41
C LEU A 366 26.01 -5.06 -14.53
N ALA A 367 25.47 -4.93 -15.75
CA ALA A 367 24.24 -4.15 -16.00
C ALA A 367 22.95 -4.88 -15.59
N ASP A 368 22.93 -6.22 -15.64
CA ASP A 368 21.73 -7.04 -15.40
C ASP A 368 21.31 -7.09 -13.90
N PRO A 369 22.21 -7.35 -12.92
CA PRO A 369 21.82 -7.39 -11.51
C PRO A 369 21.43 -6.02 -10.94
N ALA A 370 22.10 -4.95 -11.38
CA ALA A 370 21.83 -3.58 -10.93
C ALA A 370 20.43 -3.08 -11.36
N LEU A 371 20.02 -3.40 -12.59
CA LEU A 371 18.70 -3.03 -13.11
C LEU A 371 17.60 -3.80 -12.37
N LYS A 372 17.80 -5.09 -12.16
CA LYS A 372 16.90 -5.98 -11.43
C LYS A 372 16.60 -5.48 -10.01
N ASN A 373 17.64 -5.19 -9.24
CA ASN A 373 17.50 -4.65 -7.89
C ASN A 373 16.74 -3.30 -7.88
N THR A 374 17.03 -2.43 -8.85
CA THR A 374 16.34 -1.13 -8.97
C THR A 374 14.86 -1.30 -9.28
N CYS A 375 14.49 -2.24 -10.16
CA CYS A 375 13.10 -2.55 -10.50
C CYS A 375 12.30 -3.06 -9.29
N PHE A 376 12.89 -3.96 -8.50
CA PHE A 376 12.26 -4.46 -7.27
C PHE A 376 11.98 -3.31 -6.29
N PHE A 377 12.98 -2.47 -6.02
CA PHE A 377 12.80 -1.33 -5.12
C PHE A 377 11.81 -0.29 -5.65
N ALA A 378 11.84 -0.01 -6.96
CA ALA A 378 10.89 0.88 -7.61
C ALA A 378 9.46 0.40 -7.43
N MET A 379 9.22 -0.89 -7.63
CA MET A 379 7.91 -1.50 -7.45
C MET A 379 7.45 -1.48 -6.00
N VAL A 380 8.35 -1.77 -5.05
CA VAL A 380 8.08 -1.71 -3.61
C VAL A 380 7.71 -0.28 -3.20
N LEU A 381 8.50 0.72 -3.59
CA LEU A 381 8.23 2.13 -3.30
C LEU A 381 6.93 2.62 -3.96
N ALA A 382 6.71 2.29 -5.24
CA ALA A 382 5.52 2.70 -5.96
C ALA A 382 4.25 2.05 -5.41
N SER A 383 4.28 0.75 -5.11
CA SER A 383 3.15 0.06 -4.45
C SER A 383 2.85 0.74 -3.11
N PHE A 384 3.88 1.01 -2.32
CA PHE A 384 3.75 1.75 -1.08
C PHE A 384 3.08 3.13 -1.28
N ALA A 385 3.58 3.92 -2.23
CA ALA A 385 3.08 5.26 -2.52
C ALA A 385 1.61 5.24 -2.99
N VAL A 386 1.22 4.28 -3.85
CA VAL A 386 -0.19 4.07 -4.23
C VAL A 386 -1.05 3.82 -2.99
N CYS A 387 -0.58 2.99 -2.04
CA CYS A 387 -1.30 2.65 -0.82
C CYS A 387 -1.63 3.88 0.03
N ILE A 388 -0.59 4.65 0.38
CA ILE A 388 -0.74 5.78 1.30
C ILE A 388 -1.47 6.95 0.67
N THR A 389 -1.25 7.20 -0.62
CA THR A 389 -1.92 8.29 -1.32
C THR A 389 -3.38 7.95 -1.58
N TYR A 390 -3.72 6.69 -1.89
CA TYR A 390 -5.10 6.25 -2.00
C TYR A 390 -5.86 6.43 -0.68
N GLN A 391 -5.31 5.95 0.43
CA GLN A 391 -5.95 6.08 1.74
C GLN A 391 -6.09 7.54 2.17
N ALA A 392 -5.04 8.35 2.01
CA ALA A 392 -5.06 9.78 2.34
C ALA A 392 -6.04 10.60 1.48
N ALA A 393 -6.40 10.11 0.29
CA ALA A 393 -7.38 10.78 -0.56
C ALA A 393 -8.82 10.46 -0.16
N LEU A 394 -9.08 9.23 0.30
CA LEU A 394 -10.41 8.83 0.78
C LEU A 394 -10.73 9.41 2.16
N ASP A 395 -9.70 9.58 3.00
CA ASP A 395 -9.77 10.24 4.30
C ASP A 395 -8.81 11.44 4.35
N PRO A 396 -9.23 12.61 3.83
CA PRO A 396 -8.36 13.77 3.71
C PRO A 396 -7.98 14.36 5.07
N PRO A 397 -6.82 15.02 5.15
CA PRO A 397 -6.35 15.62 6.40
C PRO A 397 -7.33 16.65 6.92
N GLY A 398 -7.62 16.59 8.22
CA GLY A 398 -8.67 17.41 8.87
C GLY A 398 -10.05 16.76 8.84
N GLY A 399 -10.20 15.62 8.15
CA GLY A 399 -11.47 14.92 8.04
C GLY A 399 -12.46 15.61 7.11
N LEU A 400 -13.72 15.21 7.24
CA LEU A 400 -14.83 15.65 6.41
C LEU A 400 -15.92 16.24 7.31
N TRP A 401 -16.59 17.29 6.84
CA TRP A 401 -17.74 17.89 7.53
C TRP A 401 -18.85 16.86 7.73
N GLN A 402 -19.56 16.95 8.86
CA GLN A 402 -20.66 16.04 9.23
C GLN A 402 -22.06 16.70 9.16
N ASP A 403 -22.12 17.98 8.80
CA ASP A 403 -23.34 18.78 8.72
C ASP A 403 -23.32 19.74 7.52
N ASN A 404 -24.42 20.48 7.33
CA ASN A 404 -24.58 21.52 6.31
C ASN A 404 -24.75 22.90 6.98
N LEU A 405 -23.77 23.30 7.80
CA LEU A 405 -23.78 24.58 8.53
C LEU A 405 -22.69 25.51 8.00
N ASP A 406 -22.70 26.78 8.43
CA ASP A 406 -21.63 27.77 8.22
C ASP A 406 -21.07 27.92 6.78
N GLY A 407 -21.90 27.65 5.78
CA GLY A 407 -21.51 27.71 4.36
C GLY A 407 -20.70 26.52 3.85
N HIS A 408 -20.36 25.55 4.71
CA HIS A 408 -19.84 24.25 4.31
C HIS A 408 -20.98 23.24 4.10
N LYS A 409 -20.66 22.20 3.35
CA LYS A 409 -21.57 21.11 3.03
C LYS A 409 -21.00 19.81 3.59
N ILE A 410 -21.86 18.86 3.92
CA ILE A 410 -21.45 17.60 4.55
C ILE A 410 -20.59 16.71 3.65
N GLY A 411 -19.43 16.22 4.11
CA GLY A 411 -18.55 15.41 3.27
C GLY A 411 -17.62 16.25 2.39
N GLN A 412 -17.64 17.59 2.52
CA GLN A 412 -16.53 18.43 2.09
C GLN A 412 -15.35 18.27 3.05
N PRO A 413 -14.11 18.22 2.54
CA PRO A 413 -12.91 18.25 3.36
C PRO A 413 -12.87 19.50 4.22
N VAL A 414 -12.65 19.32 5.51
CA VAL A 414 -12.56 20.44 6.46
C VAL A 414 -11.37 21.33 6.11
N LEU A 415 -10.26 20.75 5.64
CA LEU A 415 -9.11 21.52 5.17
C LEU A 415 -9.45 22.39 3.94
N GLN A 416 -10.39 21.99 3.10
CA GLN A 416 -10.79 22.77 1.93
C GLN A 416 -11.47 24.09 2.33
N THR A 417 -12.31 24.07 3.37
CA THR A 417 -13.05 25.26 3.83
C THR A 417 -12.23 26.12 4.77
N THR A 418 -11.37 25.50 5.60
CA THR A 418 -10.52 26.22 6.57
C THR A 418 -9.24 26.79 5.96
N ASN A 419 -8.59 26.07 5.03
CA ASN A 419 -7.39 26.52 4.33
C ASN A 419 -7.33 25.96 2.89
N PRO A 420 -8.02 26.62 1.93
CA PRO A 420 -8.18 26.10 0.57
C PRO A 420 -6.85 25.92 -0.15
N ALA A 421 -5.88 26.83 0.05
CA ALA A 421 -4.57 26.75 -0.60
C ALA A 421 -3.82 25.47 -0.22
N ARG A 422 -3.83 25.10 1.07
CA ARG A 422 -3.19 23.87 1.55
C ARG A 422 -3.92 22.62 1.08
N TYR A 423 -5.25 22.64 1.09
CA TYR A 423 -6.03 21.53 0.57
C TYR A 423 -5.71 21.25 -0.90
N TRP A 424 -5.70 22.27 -1.76
CA TRP A 424 -5.40 22.08 -3.18
C TRP A 424 -3.97 21.60 -3.40
N LEU A 425 -2.99 22.16 -2.68
CA LEU A 425 -1.61 21.71 -2.76
C LEU A 425 -1.46 20.24 -2.34
N PHE A 426 -2.09 19.84 -1.24
CA PHE A 426 -2.15 18.44 -0.81
C PHE A 426 -2.82 17.55 -1.86
N PHE A 427 -4.01 17.91 -2.31
CA PHE A 427 -4.84 17.09 -3.19
C PHE A 427 -4.16 16.82 -4.54
N TYR A 428 -3.61 17.85 -5.19
CA TYR A 428 -2.92 17.67 -6.47
C TYR A 428 -1.60 16.93 -6.31
N SER A 429 -0.81 17.23 -5.27
CA SER A 429 0.46 16.54 -5.04
C SER A 429 0.24 15.06 -4.72
N ASN A 430 -0.73 14.74 -3.85
CA ASN A 430 -1.09 13.37 -3.50
C ASN A 430 -1.63 12.60 -4.72
N SER A 431 -2.48 13.24 -5.54
CA SER A 431 -3.00 12.62 -6.77
C SER A 431 -1.93 12.42 -7.83
N ALA A 432 -0.99 13.35 -7.97
CA ALA A 432 0.14 13.20 -8.89
C ALA A 432 0.97 11.98 -8.52
N VAL A 433 1.36 11.85 -7.24
CA VAL A 433 2.10 10.70 -6.71
C VAL A 433 1.34 9.39 -6.95
N PHE A 434 0.03 9.37 -6.69
CA PHE A 434 -0.79 8.17 -6.91
C PHE A 434 -0.71 7.71 -8.38
N VAL A 435 -0.93 8.64 -9.32
CA VAL A 435 -0.90 8.37 -10.76
C VAL A 435 0.50 7.96 -11.24
N THR A 436 1.54 8.70 -10.85
CA THR A 436 2.92 8.41 -11.23
C THR A 436 3.37 7.07 -10.67
N SER A 437 2.97 6.70 -9.45
CA SER A 437 3.30 5.41 -8.84
C SER A 437 2.60 4.24 -9.57
N LEU A 438 1.34 4.40 -10.00
CA LEU A 438 0.68 3.41 -10.86
C LEU A 438 1.42 3.25 -12.20
N LEU A 439 1.90 4.35 -12.78
CA LEU A 439 2.71 4.28 -14.00
C LEU A 439 4.06 3.61 -13.77
N VAL A 440 4.74 3.85 -12.65
CA VAL A 440 5.97 3.15 -12.28
C VAL A 440 5.72 1.65 -12.20
N VAL A 441 4.62 1.23 -11.58
CA VAL A 441 4.22 -0.19 -11.53
C VAL A 441 4.01 -0.76 -12.94
N MET A 442 3.39 -0.02 -13.85
CA MET A 442 3.22 -0.45 -15.26
C MET A 442 4.54 -0.44 -16.04
N MET A 443 5.40 0.54 -15.81
CA MET A 443 6.72 0.65 -16.44
C MET A 443 7.61 -0.53 -16.09
N VAL A 444 7.67 -0.90 -14.80
CA VAL A 444 8.51 -2.02 -14.31
C VAL A 444 8.08 -3.35 -14.95
N GLN A 445 6.81 -3.48 -15.33
CA GLN A 445 6.28 -4.66 -16.01
C GLN A 445 6.56 -4.68 -17.53
N SER A 446 6.81 -3.52 -18.15
CA SER A 446 6.97 -3.41 -19.60
C SER A 446 8.43 -3.18 -19.99
N LYS A 447 9.01 -4.13 -20.74
CA LYS A 447 10.35 -3.97 -21.33
C LYS A 447 10.48 -2.74 -22.23
N PHE A 448 9.38 -2.27 -22.82
CA PHE A 448 9.37 -1.13 -23.74
C PHE A 448 9.45 0.22 -23.03
N LEU A 449 8.81 0.34 -21.85
CA LEU A 449 8.77 1.60 -21.09
C LEU A 449 9.92 1.73 -20.08
N LEU A 450 10.64 0.63 -19.82
CA LEU A 450 11.70 0.55 -18.82
C LEU A 450 13.01 1.17 -19.30
N THR A 451 13.16 2.48 -19.14
CA THR A 451 14.48 3.13 -19.18
C THR A 451 14.89 3.46 -17.75
N LEU A 452 16.07 3.01 -17.29
CA LEU A 452 16.53 3.25 -15.91
C LEU A 452 16.48 4.75 -15.51
N ARG A 453 16.80 5.65 -16.45
CA ARG A 453 16.74 7.10 -16.23
C ARG A 453 15.31 7.61 -15.99
N THR A 454 14.34 7.13 -16.78
CA THR A 454 12.94 7.55 -16.61
C THR A 454 12.35 6.96 -15.34
N LEU A 455 12.71 5.72 -14.99
CA LEU A 455 12.31 5.05 -13.74
C LEU A 455 12.85 5.78 -12.50
N VAL A 456 14.14 6.13 -12.49
CA VAL A 456 14.73 6.87 -11.36
C VAL A 456 14.14 8.28 -11.27
N ALA A 457 13.93 8.95 -12.41
CA ALA A 457 13.31 10.28 -12.42
C ALA A 457 11.87 10.26 -11.87
N SER A 458 11.05 9.29 -12.25
CA SER A 458 9.70 9.15 -11.72
C SER A 458 9.70 8.84 -10.21
N MET A 459 10.58 7.97 -9.73
CA MET A 459 10.70 7.69 -8.29
C MET A 459 11.11 8.93 -7.47
N VAL A 460 11.99 9.79 -8.00
CA VAL A 460 12.36 11.04 -7.33
C VAL A 460 11.20 12.02 -7.31
N LEU A 461 10.47 12.14 -8.42
CA LEU A 461 9.25 12.95 -8.49
C LEU A 461 8.19 12.46 -7.49
N ASP A 462 8.02 11.14 -7.31
CA ASP A 462 7.12 10.55 -6.32
C ASP A 462 7.50 10.98 -4.90
N LEU A 463 8.79 10.90 -4.55
CA LEU A 463 9.27 11.28 -3.22
C LEU A 463 9.08 12.77 -2.94
N ILE A 464 9.36 13.63 -3.93
CA ILE A 464 9.12 15.08 -3.81
C ILE A 464 7.62 15.36 -3.65
N GLY A 465 6.77 14.70 -4.44
CA GLY A 465 5.32 14.84 -4.35
C GLY A 465 4.77 14.37 -3.00
N LEU A 466 5.32 13.30 -2.43
CA LEU A 466 4.96 12.82 -1.08
C LEU A 466 5.35 13.84 -0.02
N VAL A 467 6.53 14.45 -0.12
CA VAL A 467 6.99 15.48 0.81
C VAL A 467 6.10 16.72 0.77
N ILE A 468 5.74 17.19 -0.43
CA ILE A 468 4.84 18.33 -0.62
C ILE A 468 3.45 18.02 -0.06
N ALA A 469 2.89 16.84 -0.37
CA ALA A 469 1.60 16.42 0.15
C ALA A 469 1.62 16.33 1.68
N TYR A 470 2.64 15.70 2.25
CA TYR A 470 2.80 15.57 3.70
C TYR A 470 2.87 16.92 4.41
N ALA A 471 3.69 17.84 3.89
CA ALA A 471 3.82 19.18 4.47
C ALA A 471 2.49 19.97 4.38
N ALA A 472 1.81 19.91 3.24
CA ALA A 472 0.54 20.61 3.04
C ALA A 472 -0.60 20.04 3.89
N GLY A 473 -0.67 18.72 4.06
CA GLY A 473 -1.72 18.04 4.80
C GLY A 473 -1.52 18.04 6.32
N SER A 474 -0.26 18.00 6.78
CA SER A 474 0.06 17.93 8.22
C SER A 474 0.22 19.30 8.88
N ALA A 475 0.63 20.33 8.14
CA ALA A 475 0.82 21.67 8.70
C ALA A 475 -0.52 22.37 8.98
N ARG A 476 -0.69 22.86 10.21
CA ARG A 476 -1.90 23.60 10.63
C ARG A 476 -1.67 25.09 10.80
N ASP A 477 -0.45 25.51 11.14
CA ASP A 477 -0.10 26.92 11.39
C ASP A 477 1.09 27.40 10.53
N ALA A 478 1.43 28.69 10.63
CA ALA A 478 2.59 29.26 9.94
C ALA A 478 3.92 28.74 10.52
N SER A 479 4.01 28.57 11.85
CA SER A 479 5.20 28.06 12.54
C SER A 479 5.55 26.63 12.13
N THR A 480 4.55 25.74 12.09
CA THR A 480 4.71 24.36 11.64
C THR A 480 5.07 24.30 10.16
N SER A 481 4.48 25.17 9.33
CA SER A 481 4.84 25.29 7.90
C SER A 481 6.31 25.71 7.69
N ILE A 482 6.82 26.68 8.46
CA ILE A 482 8.23 27.10 8.39
C ILE A 482 9.15 25.94 8.77
N TYR A 483 8.81 25.18 9.81
CA TYR A 483 9.56 23.98 10.19
C TYR A 483 9.62 22.96 9.06
N PHE A 484 8.50 22.67 8.39
CA PHE A 484 8.49 21.75 7.25
C PHE A 484 9.38 22.23 6.11
N VAL A 485 9.29 23.52 5.74
CA VAL A 485 10.15 24.10 4.69
C VAL A 485 11.64 24.02 5.08
N ALA A 486 11.98 24.29 6.34
CA ALA A 486 13.34 24.16 6.84
C ALA A 486 13.86 22.72 6.76
N MET A 487 13.03 21.73 7.13
CA MET A 487 13.38 20.31 7.04
C MET A 487 13.56 19.84 5.59
N ILE A 488 12.72 20.32 4.67
CA ILE A 488 12.88 20.06 3.23
C ILE A 488 14.20 20.63 2.73
N GLY A 489 14.50 21.88 3.08
CA GLY A 489 15.78 22.52 2.74
C GLY A 489 16.98 21.74 3.27
N LEU A 490 16.91 21.27 4.52
CA LEU A 490 17.96 20.45 5.13
C LEU A 490 18.19 19.13 4.39
N VAL A 491 17.11 18.42 4.03
CA VAL A 491 17.19 17.17 3.26
C VAL A 491 17.79 17.41 1.88
N LEU A 492 17.38 18.49 1.20
CA LEU A 492 17.92 18.84 -0.12
C LEU A 492 19.40 19.21 -0.05
N VAL A 493 19.80 20.05 0.92
CA VAL A 493 21.22 20.40 1.13
C VAL A 493 22.03 19.16 1.44
N TYR A 494 21.55 18.30 2.33
CA TYR A 494 22.22 17.04 2.67
C TYR A 494 22.37 16.13 1.44
N ALA A 495 21.33 15.99 0.61
CA ALA A 495 21.39 15.25 -0.64
C ALA A 495 22.43 15.85 -1.60
N VAL A 496 22.43 17.17 -1.80
CA VAL A 496 23.38 17.86 -2.68
C VAL A 496 24.82 17.74 -2.17
N VAL A 497 25.06 17.88 -0.87
CA VAL A 497 26.40 17.72 -0.27
C VAL A 497 26.89 16.29 -0.46
N HIS A 498 26.05 15.29 -0.19
CA HIS A 498 26.40 13.89 -0.47
C HIS A 498 26.66 13.66 -1.95
N ILE A 499 25.89 14.30 -2.83
CA ILE A 499 26.11 14.23 -4.27
C ILE A 499 27.50 14.81 -4.61
N VAL A 500 27.75 16.07 -4.30
CA VAL A 500 28.99 16.75 -4.69
C VAL A 500 30.25 16.11 -4.09
N PHE A 501 30.23 15.75 -2.81
CA PHE A 501 31.44 15.31 -2.09
C PHE A 501 31.89 13.89 -2.47
N PHE A 502 30.95 13.02 -2.86
CA PHE A 502 31.26 11.62 -3.13
C PHE A 502 31.46 11.28 -4.61
N ILE A 503 31.13 12.19 -5.55
CA ILE A 503 31.54 12.06 -6.97
C ILE A 503 33.02 12.42 -7.14
N GLY A 504 33.56 13.28 -6.26
CA GLY A 504 34.91 13.82 -6.39
C GLY A 504 36.04 12.96 -5.81
N GLY A 505 35.77 11.81 -5.20
CA GLY A 505 36.84 11.06 -4.54
C GLY A 505 36.54 9.62 -4.23
N VAL A 506 36.81 8.72 -5.19
CA VAL A 506 37.30 7.36 -4.88
C VAL A 506 38.24 6.91 -6.01
N ASN A 507 39.54 6.91 -5.71
CA ASN A 507 40.51 6.03 -6.35
C ASN A 507 40.27 4.60 -5.83
N GLU A 508 40.47 3.62 -6.71
CA GLU A 508 40.23 2.19 -6.52
C GLU A 508 40.77 1.63 -5.19
N ASN A 509 40.14 0.56 -4.70
CA ASN A 509 40.87 -0.63 -4.25
C ASN A 509 39.92 -1.83 -4.13
N VAL A 510 40.40 -2.92 -4.73
CA VAL A 510 39.85 -4.28 -4.86
C VAL A 510 39.86 -4.98 -3.51
N VAL A 511 38.73 -5.07 -2.81
CA VAL A 511 38.52 -6.05 -1.72
C VAL A 511 37.02 -6.41 -1.61
N ALA A 512 36.75 -7.72 -1.67
CA ALA A 512 35.63 -8.48 -1.08
C ALA A 512 34.25 -8.54 -1.75
N GLU A 513 34.11 -9.39 -2.77
CA GLU A 513 32.80 -9.86 -3.29
C GLU A 513 31.91 -10.52 -2.20
N ALA A 514 32.50 -11.25 -1.25
CA ALA A 514 31.76 -11.91 -0.16
C ALA A 514 31.28 -10.95 0.96
N GLU A 515 32.01 -9.85 1.22
CA GLU A 515 31.48 -8.80 2.11
C GLU A 515 30.43 -7.94 1.40
N GLN A 516 30.49 -7.84 0.08
CA GLN A 516 29.57 -7.06 -0.75
C GLN A 516 28.17 -7.70 -0.80
N GLU A 517 28.08 -9.02 -0.98
CA GLU A 517 26.81 -9.77 -0.94
C GLU A 517 26.13 -9.65 0.44
N LYS A 518 26.88 -9.84 1.52
CA LYS A 518 26.37 -9.67 2.90
C LYS A 518 25.96 -8.23 3.23
N LEU A 519 26.53 -7.24 2.54
CA LEU A 519 26.17 -5.83 2.67
C LEU A 519 24.91 -5.51 1.85
N GLU A 520 24.70 -6.15 0.69
CA GLU A 520 23.52 -5.99 -0.15
C GLU A 520 22.25 -6.53 0.51
N ASP A 521 22.30 -7.70 1.14
CA ASP A 521 21.17 -8.24 1.92
C ASP A 521 20.74 -7.28 3.06
N LYS A 522 21.73 -6.72 3.78
CA LYS A 522 21.46 -5.72 4.83
C LYS A 522 20.86 -4.43 4.27
N ARG A 523 21.24 -4.02 3.06
CA ARG A 523 20.68 -2.84 2.38
C ARG A 523 19.22 -3.06 2.00
N GLN A 524 18.87 -4.24 1.49
CA GLN A 524 17.49 -4.59 1.13
C GLN A 524 16.56 -4.52 2.34
N VAL A 525 16.96 -5.15 3.46
CA VAL A 525 16.21 -5.08 4.73
C VAL A 525 16.07 -3.64 5.21
N LEU A 526 17.17 -2.88 5.19
CA LEU A 526 17.17 -1.49 5.63
C LEU A 526 16.20 -0.64 4.80
N LEU A 527 16.24 -0.75 3.46
CA LEU A 527 15.35 0.03 2.60
C LEU A 527 13.88 -0.31 2.88
N LEU A 528 13.57 -1.59 3.08
CA LEU A 528 12.21 -1.99 3.41
C LEU A 528 11.73 -1.38 4.74
N ILE A 529 12.60 -1.38 5.77
CA ILE A 529 12.31 -0.73 7.06
C ILE A 529 12.13 0.78 6.87
N VAL A 530 12.95 1.42 6.04
CA VAL A 530 12.84 2.86 5.79
C VAL A 530 11.54 3.20 5.07
N ILE A 531 11.14 2.41 4.07
CA ILE A 531 9.85 2.59 3.38
C ILE A 531 8.68 2.35 4.36
N LEU A 532 8.79 1.39 5.27
CA LEU A 532 7.82 1.20 6.37
C LEU A 532 7.72 2.45 7.26
N VAL A 533 8.85 3.00 7.69
CA VAL A 533 8.84 4.17 8.57
C VAL A 533 8.24 5.37 7.83
N ALA A 534 8.58 5.58 6.56
CA ALA A 534 7.95 6.59 5.71
C ALA A 534 6.42 6.38 5.63
N ALA A 535 5.96 5.13 5.50
CA ALA A 535 4.54 4.78 5.50
C ALA A 535 3.79 5.21 6.75
N LEU A 536 4.30 4.76 7.88
CA LEU A 536 3.66 4.98 9.17
C LEU A 536 3.64 6.46 9.52
N THR A 537 4.74 7.15 9.23
CA THR A 537 4.89 8.57 9.55
C THR A 537 4.06 9.46 8.63
N TYR A 538 3.92 9.11 7.35
CA TYR A 538 3.03 9.79 6.42
C TYR A 538 1.58 9.70 6.90
N GLN A 539 1.10 8.49 7.18
CA GLN A 539 -0.27 8.27 7.65
C GLN A 539 -0.52 8.98 8.99
N ALA A 540 0.33 8.74 9.99
CA ALA A 540 0.15 9.32 11.31
C ALA A 540 0.26 10.85 11.33
N GLY A 541 0.93 11.46 10.34
CA GLY A 541 0.96 12.93 10.20
C GLY A 541 -0.33 13.50 9.62
N LEU A 542 -0.93 12.81 8.65
CA LEU A 542 -2.20 13.21 8.03
C LEU A 542 -3.41 12.89 8.92
N THR A 543 -3.33 11.82 9.72
CA THR A 543 -4.36 11.39 10.68
C THR A 543 -3.70 11.19 12.06
N PRO A 544 -3.51 12.28 12.85
CA PRO A 544 -2.89 12.19 14.15
C PRO A 544 -3.75 11.39 15.13
N PRO A 545 -3.13 10.78 16.17
CA PRO A 545 -3.85 10.05 17.19
C PRO A 545 -4.86 10.97 17.89
N GLY A 546 -6.07 10.46 18.10
CA GLY A 546 -7.21 11.23 18.61
C GLY A 546 -8.05 11.91 17.51
N GLY A 547 -7.60 11.88 16.26
CA GLY A 547 -8.35 12.42 15.13
C GLY A 547 -8.51 13.94 15.17
N PHE A 548 -9.58 14.43 14.55
CA PHE A 548 -9.86 15.84 14.37
C PHE A 548 -11.19 16.23 15.02
N TRP A 549 -11.30 17.49 15.43
CA TRP A 549 -12.58 18.04 15.84
C TRP A 549 -13.56 18.07 14.65
N PRO A 550 -14.81 17.61 14.83
CA PRO A 550 -15.78 17.51 13.75
C PRO A 550 -16.53 18.83 13.48
N ALA A 551 -16.57 19.75 14.47
CA ALA A 551 -17.29 21.01 14.41
C ALA A 551 -16.51 22.12 15.14
N ASN A 552 -16.86 23.36 14.84
CA ASN A 552 -16.36 24.52 15.59
C ASN A 552 -17.15 24.65 16.90
N ASP A 553 -16.47 24.98 17.99
CA ASP A 553 -17.09 25.34 19.26
C ASP A 553 -16.46 26.64 19.78
N GLU A 554 -17.20 27.74 19.67
CA GLU A 554 -16.74 29.06 20.12
C GLU A 554 -16.57 29.15 21.63
N LYS A 555 -17.30 28.34 22.42
CA LYS A 555 -17.25 28.39 23.89
C LYS A 555 -16.00 27.71 24.43
N LEU A 556 -15.60 26.61 23.80
CA LEU A 556 -14.40 25.85 24.18
C LEU A 556 -13.16 26.24 23.35
N GLY A 557 -13.32 27.06 22.30
CA GLY A 557 -12.26 27.49 21.40
C GLY A 557 -11.79 26.41 20.42
N HIS A 558 -12.58 25.34 20.23
CA HIS A 558 -12.23 24.25 19.33
C HIS A 558 -12.54 24.61 17.88
N ARG A 559 -11.62 24.29 16.98
CA ARG A 559 -11.78 24.51 15.54
C ARG A 559 -11.84 23.18 14.81
N ALA A 560 -12.84 23.03 13.94
CA ALA A 560 -12.99 21.85 13.11
C ALA A 560 -11.73 21.60 12.27
N GLY A 561 -11.35 20.33 12.14
CA GLY A 561 -10.17 19.93 11.37
C GLY A 561 -8.82 20.19 12.07
N TYR A 562 -8.83 20.76 13.28
CA TYR A 562 -7.64 20.75 14.15
C TYR A 562 -7.59 19.43 14.92
N PRO A 563 -6.38 18.86 15.14
CA PRO A 563 -6.23 17.63 15.90
C PRO A 563 -6.72 17.81 17.34
N VAL A 564 -7.55 16.89 17.81
CA VAL A 564 -8.11 16.91 19.18
C VAL A 564 -6.98 16.99 20.23
N LEU A 565 -5.88 16.30 19.96
CA LEU A 565 -4.73 16.22 20.85
C LEU A 565 -4.00 17.57 21.06
N VAL A 566 -4.14 18.53 20.12
CA VAL A 566 -3.58 19.88 20.27
C VAL A 566 -4.21 20.58 21.47
N ASP A 567 -5.53 20.48 21.61
CA ASP A 567 -6.28 21.22 22.62
C ASP A 567 -6.19 20.55 23.99
N THR A 568 -6.22 19.21 24.02
CA THR A 568 -6.12 18.46 25.29
C THR A 568 -4.68 18.34 25.81
N TYR A 569 -3.71 18.13 24.93
CA TYR A 569 -2.30 17.85 25.29
C TYR A 569 -1.31 18.54 24.34
N PRO A 570 -1.22 19.88 24.34
CA PRO A 570 -0.47 20.65 23.34
C PRO A 570 1.02 20.28 23.26
N HIS A 571 1.67 20.07 24.41
CA HIS A 571 3.08 19.66 24.45
C HIS A 571 3.31 18.25 23.88
N ARG A 572 2.39 17.31 24.13
CA ARG A 572 2.50 15.94 23.61
C ARG A 572 2.27 15.91 22.10
N TYR A 573 1.28 16.66 21.62
CA TYR A 573 1.02 16.81 20.20
C TYR A 573 2.22 17.46 19.48
N THR A 574 2.77 18.53 20.03
CA THR A 574 3.92 19.23 19.44
C THR A 574 5.14 18.31 19.32
N ALA A 575 5.44 17.54 20.38
CA ALA A 575 6.51 16.54 20.34
C ALA A 575 6.23 15.42 19.31
N PHE A 576 5.00 14.92 19.26
CA PHE A 576 4.59 13.92 18.28
C PHE A 576 4.77 14.44 16.84
N LEU A 577 4.27 15.64 16.53
CA LEU A 577 4.33 16.23 15.19
C LEU A 577 5.77 16.40 14.71
N TYR A 578 6.64 17.02 15.53
CA TYR A 578 8.03 17.26 15.13
C TYR A 578 8.83 15.96 14.95
N CYS A 579 8.69 15.01 15.88
CA CYS A 579 9.35 13.71 15.78
C CYS A 579 8.86 12.90 14.58
N ASN A 580 7.54 12.88 14.35
CA ASN A 580 6.93 12.18 13.23
C ASN A 580 7.39 12.77 11.89
N ALA A 581 7.40 14.10 11.77
CA ALA A 581 7.88 14.81 10.60
C ALA A 581 9.38 14.59 10.35
N ALA A 582 10.21 14.64 11.40
CA ALA A 582 11.63 14.34 11.28
C ALA A 582 11.88 12.90 10.83
N SER A 583 11.14 11.94 11.38
CA SER A 583 11.22 10.53 11.01
C SER A 583 10.82 10.30 9.54
N PHE A 584 9.77 10.97 9.06
CA PHE A 584 9.37 10.96 7.65
C PHE A 584 10.47 11.52 6.74
N MET A 585 11.00 12.70 7.05
CA MET A 585 12.02 13.39 6.26
C MET A 585 13.34 12.60 6.20
N VAL A 586 13.77 12.03 7.33
CA VAL A 586 14.93 11.14 7.39
C VAL A 586 14.70 9.89 6.55
N SER A 587 13.49 9.33 6.57
CA SER A 587 13.16 8.15 5.77
C SER A 587 13.20 8.45 4.27
N VAL A 588 12.64 9.58 3.84
CA VAL A 588 12.73 10.03 2.43
C VAL A 588 14.18 10.27 2.01
N ALA A 589 14.98 10.92 2.86
CA ALA A 589 16.40 11.12 2.59
C ALA A 589 17.12 9.77 2.40
N LEU A 590 16.90 8.82 3.31
CA LEU A 590 17.46 7.47 3.23
C LEU A 590 17.03 6.71 1.96
N ILE A 591 15.78 6.83 1.53
CA ILE A 591 15.31 6.23 0.27
C ILE A 591 16.07 6.82 -0.92
N LEU A 592 16.28 8.15 -0.94
CA LEU A 592 17.05 8.82 -1.99
C LEU A 592 18.52 8.36 -2.01
N LEU A 593 19.13 8.11 -0.84
CA LEU A 593 20.55 7.74 -0.72
C LEU A 593 20.84 6.27 -1.01
N VAL A 594 19.88 5.37 -0.79
CA VAL A 594 20.11 3.91 -0.87
C VAL A 594 19.93 3.37 -2.30
N ASN A 595 19.35 4.15 -3.23
CA ASN A 595 19.16 3.72 -4.60
C ASN A 595 20.51 3.53 -5.33
N HIS A 596 20.75 2.30 -5.82
CA HIS A 596 22.03 1.75 -6.30
C HIS A 596 22.80 2.61 -7.33
N LYS A 597 22.13 3.50 -8.07
CA LYS A 597 22.78 4.40 -9.05
C LYS A 597 22.93 5.86 -8.60
N LEU A 598 22.44 6.20 -7.41
CA LEU A 598 22.56 7.53 -6.82
C LEU A 598 23.48 7.50 -5.59
N TYR A 599 24.72 7.02 -5.76
CA TYR A 599 25.86 7.09 -4.82
C TYR A 599 26.32 5.77 -4.21
N TRP A 600 27.00 5.00 -5.06
CA TRP A 600 27.96 3.94 -4.69
C TRP A 600 28.81 4.23 -3.44
N PRO A 601 29.19 5.48 -3.07
CA PRO A 601 30.09 5.66 -1.94
C PRO A 601 29.45 6.20 -0.64
N ALA A 602 28.14 6.49 -0.58
CA ALA A 602 27.47 6.90 0.68
C ALA A 602 27.50 5.81 1.78
N LEU A 603 27.68 4.54 1.40
CA LEU A 603 27.76 3.40 2.34
C LEU A 603 29.16 3.15 2.93
N ARG A 604 30.22 3.83 2.47
CA ARG A 604 31.53 3.79 3.15
C ARG A 604 31.57 4.69 4.40
N CYS A 605 30.55 5.50 4.62
CA CYS A 605 30.50 6.38 5.79
C CYS A 605 30.14 5.60 7.06
N LYS A 606 31.10 5.52 8.00
CA LYS A 606 30.85 5.24 9.43
C LYS A 606 29.75 6.16 10.01
N ALA A 607 29.40 7.26 9.35
CA ALA A 607 28.32 8.17 9.72
C ALA A 607 26.91 7.53 9.71
N LEU A 608 26.60 6.56 8.85
CA LEU A 608 25.27 5.90 8.84
C LEU A 608 25.12 4.94 10.03
N HIS A 609 26.21 4.23 10.37
CA HIS A 609 26.32 3.48 11.61
C HIS A 609 26.39 4.40 12.83
N VAL A 610 27.02 5.58 12.76
CA VAL A 610 27.03 6.56 13.85
C VAL A 610 25.67 7.20 14.00
N CYS A 611 24.90 7.49 12.95
CA CYS A 611 23.57 8.07 13.06
C CYS A 611 22.57 7.05 13.65
N MET A 612 22.60 5.81 13.16
CA MET A 612 21.81 4.70 13.70
C MET A 612 22.27 4.30 15.11
N ALA A 613 23.57 4.21 15.38
CA ALA A 613 24.10 3.91 16.71
C ALA A 613 23.96 5.09 17.67
N HIS A 614 23.90 6.34 17.21
CA HIS A 614 23.67 7.49 18.07
C HIS A 614 22.18 7.64 18.38
N TRP A 615 21.27 7.23 17.48
CA TRP A 615 19.84 7.07 17.78
C TRP A 615 19.57 5.88 18.71
N TRP A 616 20.24 4.75 18.48
CA TRP A 616 20.08 3.51 19.26
C TRP A 616 20.82 3.54 20.61
N LYS A 617 22.11 3.91 20.66
CA LYS A 617 22.92 3.98 21.90
C LYS A 617 22.54 5.11 22.84
N LYS A 618 21.99 6.25 22.35
CA LYS A 618 21.48 7.28 23.28
C LYS A 618 20.16 6.89 23.94
N GLY A 619 19.68 5.66 23.68
CA GLY A 619 18.44 5.16 24.22
C GLY A 619 17.30 6.10 23.89
N LEU A 620 17.31 6.80 22.75
CA LEU A 620 16.32 7.84 22.47
C LEU A 620 14.91 7.26 22.43
N TRP A 621 14.77 6.01 21.98
CA TRP A 621 13.50 5.26 22.04
C TRP A 621 13.10 4.87 23.47
N SER A 622 14.06 4.43 24.29
CA SER A 622 13.84 4.17 25.72
C SER A 622 13.51 5.46 26.48
N ARG A 623 14.24 6.56 26.25
CA ARG A 623 14.02 7.88 26.83
C ARG A 623 12.77 8.55 26.29
N PHE A 624 12.34 8.25 25.06
CA PHE A 624 11.06 8.66 24.48
C PHE A 624 9.90 7.89 25.12
N ALA A 625 10.00 6.56 25.22
CA ALA A 625 9.04 5.74 25.97
C ALA A 625 9.01 6.11 27.46
N THR A 626 10.16 6.43 28.06
CA THR A 626 10.29 6.86 29.45
C THR A 626 9.85 8.31 29.65
N ALA A 627 9.97 9.20 28.66
CA ALA A 627 9.47 10.58 28.72
C ALA A 627 7.95 10.63 28.51
N ILE A 628 7.40 9.76 27.65
CA ILE A 628 5.95 9.53 27.52
C ILE A 628 5.42 8.91 28.82
N SER A 629 6.11 7.91 29.38
CA SER A 629 5.74 7.25 30.64
C SER A 629 5.85 8.18 31.85
N ARG A 630 6.96 8.93 32.00
CA ARG A 630 7.14 9.92 33.09
C ARG A 630 6.22 11.12 32.92
N GLY A 631 6.00 11.59 31.70
CA GLY A 631 5.01 12.63 31.39
C GLY A 631 3.57 12.17 31.62
N CYS A 632 3.30 10.87 31.63
CA CYS A 632 2.07 10.28 32.16
C CYS A 632 2.06 10.29 33.69
N ALA A 633 3.10 9.74 34.34
CA ALA A 633 3.15 9.63 35.80
C ALA A 633 3.07 10.99 36.53
N THR A 634 3.83 12.00 36.10
CA THR A 634 3.81 13.34 36.72
C THR A 634 2.52 14.12 36.44
N ALA A 635 1.77 13.76 35.40
CA ALA A 635 0.48 14.34 35.08
C ALA A 635 -0.65 13.68 35.88
N THR A 636 -0.58 12.37 36.13
CA THR A 636 -1.52 11.64 37.00
C THR A 636 -1.42 12.15 38.44
N ASP A 637 -0.22 12.45 38.94
CA ASP A 637 -0.03 13.00 40.29
C ASP A 637 -0.54 14.45 40.40
N ARG A 638 -0.37 15.29 39.38
CA ARG A 638 -0.96 16.65 39.36
C ARG A 638 -2.47 16.67 39.16
N ALA A 639 -3.03 15.67 38.48
CA ALA A 639 -4.47 15.52 38.32
C ALA A 639 -5.15 15.05 39.62
N ARG A 640 -4.50 14.16 40.40
CA ARG A 640 -4.97 13.79 41.76
C ARG A 640 -4.93 14.95 42.75
N LEU A 641 -3.96 15.86 42.62
CA LEU A 641 -3.83 17.04 43.48
C LEU A 641 -4.79 18.20 43.12
N LYS A 642 -5.50 18.14 41.99
CA LYS A 642 -6.45 19.17 41.53
C LYS A 642 -7.92 18.73 41.50
N ALA A 643 -8.22 17.49 41.87
CA ALA A 643 -9.60 17.06 42.04
C ALA A 643 -10.14 17.64 43.36
N PRO A 644 -11.26 18.39 43.37
CA PRO A 644 -11.96 18.67 44.62
C PRO A 644 -12.45 17.34 45.23
N PRO A 645 -12.55 17.25 46.57
CA PRO A 645 -13.07 16.05 47.21
C PRO A 645 -14.50 15.78 46.71
N LEU A 646 -14.72 14.58 46.19
CA LEU A 646 -16.05 14.00 45.96
C LEU A 646 -16.56 13.40 47.27
#